data_AF-A0A9W6UCJ6-F1
#
_entry.id   AF-A0A9W6UCJ6-F1
#
_cell.length_a   1.000
_cell.length_b   1.000
_cell.length_c   1.000
_cell.angle_alpha   90.00
_cell.angle_beta   90.00
_cell.angle_gamma   90.00
#
_symmetry.space_group_name_H-M   'P 1'
#
loop_
_entity.id
_entity.type
_entity.pdbx_description
1 polymer ?
#
loop_
_entity_poly.entity_id
_entity_poly.type
_entity_poly.pdbx_seq_one_letter_code
_entity_poly.pdbx_strand_id
1 'polypeptide(L)'
;MDVASGEVECIRRSYKEHEAINILSHDNHALHQEYRYASEQPSIYRPPQNAIRSLLTKYSIKDADHYIDHFIVYDFEAIIKPIGVQHGKSTIFTNQHIPVSVSIADSLTEAVRCFVNADPKALLTDMFKYIADVAVEIQKYNVEKYETLLRKIIKIYGLTGVKIPGANLGKIYKWNDVDSWIKEGKYSSFFDFHRSLGFGTNRSDYGRIKQQLDQVPVFGFNSGRYDINLIKNDLFAVIGSDNVKSVIKNPSYMCNATSDMKMLDISNYVPAGTSYDKYITTYLGGCMCDDNVRCVCGLGKGLFPYEYKTSFNVLNEDQVPAKSAFDSKLRGSKISDEDYERVKWVWGYYGMKTIKDLLVWYNNLDVVPFIRAIKSQRELFKRFDLDMFVDGVSLPGLSENVMYQTCFDNLEYPTKKPANAFQFPPRRMSGYKRQDAEAKREFGMTLEHLNMLLKKQKYLCGLCYSPLTSDTSSADRINNNLGHTDGNILISCISCNTARKDMSLRGFKYKKLLDFNADKLVFSIDKEESEIYGKMIDNIAGGPSIIFNSIVDDIKNDKIFGFLECNIRTPEHLKQYFSEMSPIFKNVMIDCTDESVIGKHTFDYNQSRGSNRAKPARKLIGFYSFVKRSLSILHYSNGTFAMVWRSLRTTALSRPTLTRYLHHLWRVSNARREGDFDKSKAMIAEMMKLVGNSAFGRSGMDMSKHKEVTYESSDKAIKNKY
;
A
#
# COMPACT_ATOMS: atom_id res chain seq x y z
N MET A 1 6.55 31.38 11.66
CA MET A 1 5.38 32.24 11.40
C MET A 1 4.84 32.63 12.75
N ASP A 2 4.90 33.91 13.09
CA ASP A 2 3.97 34.45 14.08
C ASP A 2 2.62 34.67 13.37
N VAL A 3 1.56 34.10 13.93
CA VAL A 3 0.23 34.01 13.31
C VAL A 3 -0.53 35.34 13.39
N ALA A 4 -0.07 36.28 14.22
CA ALA A 4 -0.71 37.60 14.34
C ALA A 4 -0.13 38.65 13.38
N SER A 5 1.17 38.58 13.05
CA SER A 5 1.86 39.62 12.24
C SER A 5 2.17 39.21 10.81
N GLY A 6 2.09 37.91 10.47
CA GLY A 6 2.36 37.42 9.11
C GLY A 6 3.82 37.49 8.69
N GLU A 7 4.74 37.91 9.55
CA GLU A 7 6.17 37.90 9.24
C GLU A 7 6.79 36.51 9.41
N VAL A 8 7.57 36.12 8.40
CA VAL A 8 8.38 34.90 8.36
C VAL A 8 9.83 35.31 8.48
N GLU A 9 10.40 35.18 9.68
CA GLU A 9 11.83 35.44 9.88
C GLU A 9 12.66 34.30 9.25
N CYS A 10 13.51 34.67 8.30
CA CYS A 10 14.39 33.76 7.57
C CYS A 10 15.69 33.53 8.36
N ILE A 11 15.85 32.34 8.96
CA ILE A 11 16.98 32.03 9.85
C ILE A 11 18.27 31.68 9.06
N ARG A 12 18.27 31.73 7.72
CA ARG A 12 19.49 31.71 6.90
C ARG A 12 19.37 32.65 5.68
N ARG A 13 19.99 33.82 5.75
CA ARG A 13 20.24 34.69 4.59
C ARG A 13 21.44 34.17 3.77
N SER A 14 21.30 34.14 2.45
CA SER A 14 22.43 34.10 1.52
C SER A 14 23.12 35.47 1.54
N TYR A 15 24.45 35.51 1.68
CA TYR A 15 25.25 36.73 1.89
C TYR A 15 25.50 37.60 0.65
N LYS A 16 24.66 37.54 -0.39
CA LYS A 16 24.81 38.45 -1.54
C LYS A 16 23.46 39.01 -1.97
N GLU A 17 23.33 40.33 -1.85
CA GLU A 17 22.28 41.11 -2.49
C GLU A 17 22.40 40.94 -4.00
N HIS A 18 21.32 40.54 -4.67
CA HIS A 18 21.24 40.46 -6.12
C HIS A 18 20.39 41.63 -6.63
N GLU A 19 20.97 42.47 -7.49
CA GLU A 19 20.24 43.40 -8.33
C GLU A 19 19.34 42.63 -9.32
N ALA A 20 18.09 43.03 -9.44
CA ALA A 20 17.15 42.50 -10.41
C ALA A 20 17.43 43.11 -11.80
N ILE A 21 17.92 42.31 -12.74
CA ILE A 21 18.11 42.74 -14.13
C ILE A 21 16.88 42.31 -14.95
N ASN A 22 16.14 43.27 -15.48
CA ASN A 22 15.11 43.05 -16.49
C ASN A 22 15.77 42.80 -17.85
N ILE A 23 15.54 41.62 -18.43
CA ILE A 23 15.96 41.30 -19.80
C ILE A 23 14.70 41.02 -20.62
N LEU A 24 14.33 41.96 -21.48
CA LEU A 24 13.37 41.77 -22.58
C LEU A 24 14.13 41.84 -23.91
N SER A 25 13.77 40.98 -24.85
CA SER A 25 13.85 41.31 -26.29
C SER A 25 12.53 40.94 -26.95
N HIS A 26 12.12 41.78 -27.90
CA HIS A 26 10.72 42.04 -28.25
C HIS A 26 10.13 41.17 -29.36
N ASP A 27 10.87 40.19 -29.89
CA ASP A 27 10.46 39.51 -31.12
C ASP A 27 10.36 38.00 -30.94
N ASN A 28 9.13 37.47 -30.79
CA ASN A 28 8.76 36.14 -31.25
C ASN A 28 7.22 36.00 -31.32
N HIS A 29 6.71 35.95 -32.55
CA HIS A 29 5.31 35.70 -32.87
C HIS A 29 4.78 34.41 -32.23
N ALA A 30 3.64 34.53 -31.54
CA ALA A 30 2.89 33.41 -30.99
C ALA A 30 2.22 32.61 -32.13
N LEU A 31 2.61 31.35 -32.30
CA LEU A 31 1.89 30.38 -33.13
C LEU A 31 0.99 29.51 -32.23
N HIS A 32 -0.29 29.44 -32.60
CA HIS A 32 -1.42 28.65 -32.09
C HIS A 32 -1.20 27.78 -30.83
N GLN A 33 -1.88 28.17 -29.74
CA GLN A 33 -2.14 27.32 -28.57
C GLN A 33 -3.40 26.48 -28.81
N GLU A 34 -3.26 25.16 -28.90
CA GLU A 34 -4.39 24.21 -28.81
C GLU A 34 -4.54 23.75 -27.36
N TYR A 35 -5.70 24.03 -26.75
CA TYR A 35 -6.09 23.49 -25.46
C TYR A 35 -6.98 22.26 -25.66
N ARG A 36 -6.58 21.09 -25.15
CA ARG A 36 -7.46 19.92 -25.06
C ARG A 36 -8.00 19.78 -23.65
N TYR A 37 -9.32 19.79 -23.50
CA TYR A 37 -10.01 19.62 -22.23
C TYR A 37 -10.55 18.17 -22.13
N ALA A 38 -10.43 17.56 -20.96
CA ALA A 38 -11.01 16.24 -20.68
C ALA A 38 -12.56 16.30 -20.68
N SER A 39 -13.20 15.28 -21.24
CA SER A 39 -14.66 15.25 -21.45
C SER A 39 -15.45 14.69 -20.26
N GLU A 40 -14.83 14.00 -19.30
CA GLU A 40 -15.53 13.39 -18.15
C GLU A 40 -14.91 13.72 -16.79
N GLN A 41 -15.72 13.57 -15.73
CA GLN A 41 -15.30 13.87 -14.36
C GLN A 41 -14.66 12.63 -13.72
N PRO A 42 -13.36 12.68 -13.33
CA PRO A 42 -12.70 11.52 -12.73
C PRO A 42 -13.35 11.14 -11.40
N SER A 43 -13.32 9.85 -11.06
CA SER A 43 -13.92 9.35 -9.83
C SER A 43 -13.02 9.60 -8.60
N ILE A 44 -13.64 9.99 -7.48
CA ILE A 44 -12.93 10.13 -6.20
C ILE A 44 -12.64 8.72 -5.68
N TYR A 45 -11.36 8.36 -5.60
CA TYR A 45 -10.96 7.07 -5.07
C TYR A 45 -10.92 7.13 -3.53
N ARG A 46 -11.55 6.14 -2.89
CA ARG A 46 -11.45 5.91 -1.45
C ARG A 46 -10.99 4.47 -1.25
N PRO A 47 -9.88 4.23 -0.54
CA PRO A 47 -9.47 2.88 -0.24
C PRO A 47 -10.53 2.18 0.61
N PRO A 48 -10.71 0.86 0.44
CA PRO A 48 -11.62 0.10 1.27
C PRO A 48 -11.21 0.23 2.75
N GLN A 49 -12.20 0.52 3.60
CA GLN A 49 -11.96 0.53 5.05
C GLN A 49 -11.72 -0.89 5.56
N ASN A 50 -10.92 -1.01 6.62
CA ASN A 50 -10.75 -2.24 7.37
C ASN A 50 -12.13 -2.85 7.72
N ALA A 51 -12.38 -4.08 7.28
CA ALA A 51 -13.70 -4.69 7.40
C ALA A 51 -14.09 -4.95 8.86
N ILE A 52 -13.17 -5.38 9.72
CA ILE A 52 -13.43 -5.56 11.16
C ILE A 52 -13.83 -4.22 11.77
N ARG A 53 -13.04 -3.16 11.54
CA ARG A 53 -13.32 -1.81 12.04
C ARG A 53 -14.69 -1.28 11.58
N SER A 54 -15.01 -1.50 10.30
CA SER A 54 -16.30 -1.12 9.73
C SER A 54 -17.46 -1.86 10.42
N LEU A 55 -17.30 -3.15 10.70
CA LEU A 55 -18.29 -3.97 11.39
C LEU A 55 -18.42 -3.57 12.87
N LEU A 56 -17.33 -3.39 13.61
CA LEU A 56 -17.36 -2.90 14.99
C LEU A 56 -18.15 -1.58 15.09
N THR A 57 -17.91 -0.65 14.17
CA THR A 57 -18.65 0.62 14.09
C THR A 57 -20.13 0.39 13.74
N LYS A 58 -20.41 -0.41 12.70
CA LYS A 58 -21.78 -0.71 12.23
C LYS A 58 -22.64 -1.32 13.35
N TYR A 59 -22.05 -2.17 14.19
CA TYR A 59 -22.73 -2.86 15.27
C TYR A 59 -22.51 -2.22 16.64
N SER A 60 -21.83 -1.07 16.73
CA SER A 60 -21.56 -0.35 17.98
C SER A 60 -20.92 -1.24 19.06
N ILE A 61 -19.91 -2.02 18.67
CA ILE A 61 -19.09 -2.84 19.55
C ILE A 61 -17.92 -1.97 20.06
N LYS A 62 -17.62 -2.03 21.36
CA LYS A 62 -16.61 -1.15 22.01
C LYS A 62 -15.58 -1.91 22.84
N ASP A 63 -15.82 -3.18 23.11
CA ASP A 63 -15.00 -4.12 23.89
C ASP A 63 -13.91 -4.82 23.05
N ALA A 64 -13.82 -4.53 21.76
CA ALA A 64 -12.80 -5.06 20.86
C ALA A 64 -12.27 -3.97 19.91
N ASP A 65 -10.96 -4.03 19.61
CA ASP A 65 -10.32 -3.28 18.52
C ASP A 65 -10.34 -4.08 17.21
N HIS A 66 -9.87 -3.49 16.10
CA HIS A 66 -9.88 -4.13 14.78
C HIS A 66 -8.60 -4.89 14.41
N TYR A 67 -7.66 -5.05 15.34
CA TYR A 67 -6.35 -5.63 15.06
C TYR A 67 -6.38 -7.17 15.18
N ILE A 68 -5.71 -7.88 14.28
CA ILE A 68 -5.44 -9.32 14.39
C ILE A 68 -4.14 -9.51 15.19
N ASP A 69 -4.20 -10.05 16.40
CA ASP A 69 -3.08 -9.95 17.34
C ASP A 69 -1.93 -10.92 17.01
N HIS A 70 -2.27 -12.13 16.59
CA HIS A 70 -1.31 -13.23 16.44
C HIS A 70 -1.07 -13.61 14.98
N PHE A 71 0.11 -14.18 14.76
CA PHE A 71 0.72 -14.51 13.48
C PHE A 71 1.82 -15.55 13.70
N ILE A 72 2.23 -16.21 12.61
CA ILE A 72 3.30 -17.19 12.56
C ILE A 72 4.48 -16.60 11.76
N VAL A 73 5.70 -16.96 12.11
CA VAL A 73 6.92 -16.67 11.35
C VAL A 73 7.64 -17.95 10.95
N TYR A 74 8.40 -17.91 9.87
CA TYR A 74 9.24 -19.03 9.46
C TYR A 74 10.52 -18.56 8.77
N ASP A 75 11.52 -19.44 8.76
CA ASP A 75 12.76 -19.27 8.02
C ASP A 75 13.30 -20.62 7.52
N PHE A 76 13.80 -20.66 6.28
CA PHE A 76 14.31 -21.87 5.64
C PHE A 76 15.82 -21.87 5.50
N GLU A 77 16.39 -23.05 5.64
CA GLU A 77 17.78 -23.33 5.32
C GLU A 77 17.89 -24.37 4.21
N ALA A 78 18.91 -24.22 3.37
CA ALA A 78 19.09 -25.04 2.17
C ALA A 78 20.48 -25.69 2.10
N ILE A 79 20.55 -26.94 1.67
CA ILE A 79 21.78 -27.59 1.21
C ILE A 79 22.21 -26.94 -0.11
N ILE A 80 23.50 -26.64 -0.24
CA ILE A 80 24.12 -26.12 -1.46
C ILE A 80 24.76 -27.31 -2.19
N LYS A 81 23.99 -28.00 -3.02
CA LYS A 81 24.45 -29.17 -3.78
C LYS A 81 25.20 -28.71 -5.04
N PRO A 82 26.51 -28.98 -5.19
CA PRO A 82 27.23 -28.59 -6.39
C PRO A 82 26.66 -29.25 -7.66
N ILE A 83 26.48 -28.46 -8.71
CA ILE A 83 26.06 -28.90 -10.04
C ILE A 83 26.99 -28.25 -11.08
N GLY A 84 27.24 -28.94 -12.20
CA GLY A 84 28.12 -28.44 -13.28
C GLY A 84 27.36 -28.28 -14.58
N VAL A 85 26.11 -27.83 -14.53
CA VAL A 85 25.20 -27.89 -15.69
C VAL A 85 25.32 -26.62 -16.52
N GLN A 86 25.76 -26.76 -17.76
CA GLN A 86 25.82 -25.66 -18.71
C GLN A 86 24.44 -25.40 -19.32
N HIS A 87 24.00 -24.14 -19.29
CA HIS A 87 22.73 -23.70 -19.87
C HIS A 87 22.97 -22.60 -20.91
N GLY A 88 22.87 -22.99 -22.19
CA GLY A 88 23.27 -22.15 -23.30
C GLY A 88 24.79 -21.94 -23.35
N LYS A 89 25.24 -20.91 -24.08
CA LYS A 89 26.68 -20.72 -24.35
C LYS A 89 27.46 -20.07 -23.20
N SER A 90 26.80 -19.31 -22.31
CA SER A 90 27.47 -18.43 -21.35
C SER A 90 27.07 -18.61 -19.88
N THR A 91 26.11 -19.49 -19.57
CA THR A 91 25.62 -19.68 -18.20
C THR A 91 25.95 -21.08 -17.72
N ILE A 92 26.57 -21.17 -16.55
CA ILE A 92 26.82 -22.43 -15.87
C ILE A 92 26.10 -22.35 -14.52
N PHE A 93 25.19 -23.28 -14.29
CA PHE A 93 24.64 -23.48 -12.96
C PHE A 93 25.66 -24.24 -12.13
N THR A 94 26.13 -23.63 -11.05
CA THR A 94 27.20 -24.15 -10.18
C THR A 94 26.69 -24.87 -8.95
N ASN A 95 25.51 -24.49 -8.45
CA ASN A 95 24.91 -25.09 -7.26
C ASN A 95 23.39 -25.15 -7.38
N GLN A 96 22.80 -26.23 -6.88
CA GLN A 96 21.38 -26.42 -6.67
C GLN A 96 21.08 -26.25 -5.18
N HIS A 97 20.14 -25.37 -4.85
CA HIS A 97 19.69 -25.18 -3.48
C HIS A 97 18.53 -26.13 -3.21
N ILE A 98 18.64 -26.93 -2.14
CA ILE A 98 17.62 -27.92 -1.75
C ILE A 98 17.20 -27.59 -0.32
N PRO A 99 15.90 -27.31 -0.04
CA PRO A 99 15.47 -27.02 1.33
C PRO A 99 15.76 -28.23 2.23
N VAL A 100 16.32 -27.97 3.41
CA VAL A 100 16.73 -29.02 4.36
C VAL A 100 16.16 -28.82 5.75
N SER A 101 15.95 -27.57 6.17
CA SER A 101 15.27 -27.28 7.41
C SER A 101 14.39 -26.05 7.31
N VAL A 102 13.41 -25.99 8.21
CA VAL A 102 12.55 -24.84 8.41
C VAL A 102 12.29 -24.67 9.90
N SER A 103 12.55 -23.48 10.41
CA SER A 103 12.14 -23.09 11.76
C SER A 103 10.84 -22.30 11.68
N ILE A 104 9.93 -22.58 12.59
CA ILE A 104 8.60 -21.96 12.65
C ILE A 104 8.38 -21.54 14.09
N ALA A 105 7.90 -20.31 14.28
CA ALA A 105 7.51 -19.81 15.59
C ALA A 105 6.19 -19.04 15.49
N ASP A 106 5.40 -19.05 16.56
CA ASP A 106 4.12 -18.34 16.60
C ASP A 106 4.09 -17.30 17.71
N SER A 107 3.36 -16.22 17.49
CA SER A 107 3.32 -15.10 18.44
C SER A 107 2.29 -15.26 19.57
N LEU A 108 1.51 -16.35 19.59
CA LEU A 108 0.54 -16.66 20.64
C LEU A 108 1.19 -17.43 21.80
N THR A 109 1.89 -18.52 21.49
CA THR A 109 2.57 -19.37 22.47
C THR A 109 4.07 -19.08 22.56
N GLU A 110 4.64 -18.41 21.55
CA GLU A 110 6.09 -18.19 21.40
C GLU A 110 6.89 -19.49 21.31
N ALA A 111 6.22 -20.62 21.04
CA ALA A 111 6.86 -21.89 20.80
C ALA A 111 7.61 -21.88 19.47
N VAL A 112 8.78 -22.52 19.46
CA VAL A 112 9.62 -22.66 18.28
C VAL A 112 9.75 -24.13 17.93
N ARG A 113 9.55 -24.46 16.65
CA ARG A 113 9.74 -25.80 16.12
C ARG A 113 10.60 -25.74 14.87
N CYS A 114 11.71 -26.46 14.88
CA CYS A 114 12.55 -26.68 13.70
C CYS A 114 12.33 -28.09 13.15
N PHE A 115 12.02 -28.18 11.87
CA PHE A 115 11.98 -29.45 11.12
C PHE A 115 13.22 -29.56 10.26
N VAL A 116 13.81 -30.75 10.21
CA VAL A 116 14.98 -31.05 9.37
C VAL A 116 14.69 -32.37 8.64
N ASN A 117 14.65 -32.33 7.32
CA ASN A 117 14.29 -33.49 6.50
C ASN A 117 15.07 -33.48 5.17
N ALA A 118 15.47 -34.65 4.71
CA ALA A 118 16.20 -34.82 3.45
C ALA A 118 15.26 -34.71 2.24
N ASP A 119 13.99 -35.05 2.40
CA ASP A 119 12.96 -34.91 1.37
C ASP A 119 12.24 -33.56 1.50
N PRO A 120 12.37 -32.66 0.50
CA PRO A 120 11.66 -31.38 0.46
C PRO A 120 10.15 -31.50 0.65
N LYS A 121 9.52 -32.52 0.06
CA LYS A 121 8.06 -32.66 0.13
C LYS A 121 7.60 -33.07 1.53
N ALA A 122 8.29 -34.01 2.16
CA ALA A 122 8.07 -34.36 3.56
C ALA A 122 8.33 -33.16 4.49
N LEU A 123 9.40 -32.38 4.27
CA LEU A 123 9.70 -31.16 5.04
C LEU A 123 8.53 -30.16 5.01
N LEU A 124 7.99 -29.90 3.81
CA LEU A 124 6.84 -29.01 3.65
C LEU A 124 5.57 -29.59 4.26
N THR A 125 5.37 -30.90 4.18
CA THR A 125 4.23 -31.58 4.81
C THR A 125 4.26 -31.40 6.32
N ASP A 126 5.41 -31.60 6.95
CA ASP A 126 5.61 -31.38 8.39
C ASP A 126 5.38 -29.91 8.77
N MET A 127 5.93 -28.97 7.99
CA MET A 127 5.72 -27.53 8.17
C MET A 127 4.24 -27.15 8.14
N PHE A 128 3.52 -27.50 7.07
CA PHE A 128 2.13 -27.07 6.90
C PHE A 128 1.18 -27.78 7.84
N LYS A 129 1.48 -29.01 8.27
CA LYS A 129 0.75 -29.68 9.35
C LYS A 129 0.89 -28.92 10.66
N TYR A 130 2.13 -28.56 11.03
CA TYR A 130 2.37 -27.77 12.25
C TYR A 130 1.73 -26.37 12.18
N ILE A 131 1.82 -25.69 11.04
CA ILE A 131 1.15 -24.40 10.82
C ILE A 131 -0.37 -24.55 10.97
N ALA A 132 -0.97 -25.61 10.40
CA ALA A 132 -2.40 -25.86 10.53
C ALA A 132 -2.82 -26.07 11.99
N ASP A 133 -2.05 -26.83 12.76
CA ASP A 133 -2.31 -27.07 14.19
C ASP A 133 -2.24 -25.76 15.00
N VAL A 134 -1.19 -24.95 14.80
CA VAL A 134 -1.04 -23.64 15.47
C VAL A 134 -2.12 -22.65 15.00
N ALA A 135 -2.49 -22.68 13.72
CA ALA A 135 -3.51 -21.80 13.17
C ALA A 135 -4.87 -22.01 13.86
N VAL A 136 -5.21 -23.23 14.26
CA VAL A 136 -6.44 -23.51 15.03
C VAL A 136 -6.48 -22.73 16.34
N GLU A 137 -5.36 -22.69 17.08
CA GLU A 137 -5.29 -21.97 18.36
C GLU A 137 -5.39 -20.45 18.16
N ILE A 138 -4.74 -19.92 17.12
CA ILE A 138 -4.86 -18.49 16.75
C ILE A 138 -6.29 -18.15 16.31
N GLN A 139 -6.92 -19.01 15.51
CA GLN A 139 -8.30 -18.83 15.07
C GLN A 139 -9.27 -18.86 16.26
N LYS A 140 -9.03 -19.73 17.24
CA LYS A 140 -9.82 -19.79 18.48
C LYS A 140 -9.72 -18.48 19.25
N TYR A 141 -8.50 -17.98 19.47
CA TYR A 141 -8.27 -16.66 20.08
C TYR A 141 -9.01 -15.55 19.31
N ASN A 142 -8.92 -15.55 17.97
CA ASN A 142 -9.60 -14.56 17.14
C ASN A 142 -11.12 -14.62 17.30
N VAL A 143 -11.72 -15.81 17.30
CA VAL A 143 -13.17 -15.98 17.48
C VAL A 143 -13.62 -15.53 18.86
N GLU A 144 -12.85 -15.83 19.91
CA GLU A 144 -13.12 -15.37 21.28
C GLU A 144 -13.05 -13.83 21.37
N LYS A 145 -12.00 -13.21 20.81
CA LYS A 145 -11.84 -11.74 20.76
C LYS A 145 -13.03 -11.04 20.11
N TYR A 146 -13.58 -11.61 19.04
CA TYR A 146 -14.68 -11.00 18.27
C TYR A 146 -16.05 -11.63 18.55
N GLU A 147 -16.19 -12.40 19.62
CA GLU A 147 -17.39 -13.17 19.90
C GLU A 147 -18.63 -12.27 20.07
N THR A 148 -18.51 -11.15 20.79
CA THR A 148 -19.60 -10.18 20.97
C THR A 148 -20.14 -9.68 19.62
N LEU A 149 -19.24 -9.37 18.68
CA LEU A 149 -19.59 -8.92 17.33
C LEU A 149 -20.27 -10.05 16.53
N LEU A 150 -19.69 -11.25 16.52
CA LEU A 150 -20.23 -12.42 15.82
C LEU A 150 -21.64 -12.74 16.30
N ARG A 151 -21.86 -12.80 17.62
CA ARG A 151 -23.18 -13.01 18.24
C ARG A 151 -24.18 -11.94 17.81
N LYS A 152 -23.77 -10.68 17.76
CA LYS A 152 -24.66 -9.56 17.36
C LYS A 152 -25.03 -9.62 15.88
N ILE A 153 -24.10 -9.99 15.00
CA ILE A 153 -24.38 -10.23 13.57
C ILE A 153 -25.42 -11.35 13.41
N ILE A 154 -25.21 -12.49 14.09
CA ILE A 154 -26.13 -13.64 14.02
C ILE A 154 -27.52 -13.25 14.56
N LYS A 155 -27.61 -12.49 15.66
CA LYS A 155 -28.91 -12.05 16.22
C LYS A 155 -29.69 -11.19 15.21
N ILE A 156 -29.06 -10.20 14.58
CA ILE A 156 -29.75 -9.25 13.70
C ILE A 156 -30.09 -9.89 12.35
N TYR A 157 -29.09 -10.45 11.66
CA TYR A 157 -29.24 -10.89 10.27
C TYR A 157 -29.35 -12.41 10.11
N GLY A 158 -29.12 -13.18 11.18
CA GLY A 158 -28.95 -14.62 11.08
C GLY A 158 -27.70 -15.00 10.28
N LEU A 159 -27.51 -16.30 10.08
CA LEU A 159 -26.41 -16.85 9.28
C LEU A 159 -26.70 -16.77 7.76
N THR A 160 -27.18 -15.61 7.31
CA THR A 160 -27.50 -15.36 5.90
C THR A 160 -26.23 -15.43 5.05
N GLY A 161 -26.27 -16.19 3.96
CA GLY A 161 -25.12 -16.32 3.04
C GLY A 161 -23.96 -17.14 3.59
N VAL A 162 -24.16 -17.91 4.66
CA VAL A 162 -23.16 -18.84 5.23
C VAL A 162 -23.65 -20.27 5.02
N LYS A 163 -22.76 -21.20 4.65
CA LYS A 163 -23.09 -22.62 4.53
C LYS A 163 -22.96 -23.28 5.90
N ILE A 164 -24.04 -23.85 6.40
CA ILE A 164 -24.05 -24.61 7.66
C ILE A 164 -24.18 -26.10 7.29
N PRO A 165 -23.20 -26.96 7.65
CA PRO A 165 -23.27 -28.38 7.37
C PRO A 165 -24.55 -29.03 7.94
N GLY A 166 -25.26 -29.79 7.11
CA GLY A 166 -26.46 -30.53 7.52
C GLY A 166 -27.69 -29.67 7.82
N ALA A 167 -27.69 -28.37 7.50
CA ALA A 167 -28.82 -27.48 7.72
C ALA A 167 -29.73 -27.38 6.47
N ASN A 168 -31.04 -27.24 6.69
CA ASN A 168 -32.00 -27.04 5.60
C ASN A 168 -31.70 -25.77 4.80
N LEU A 169 -31.57 -25.93 3.47
CA LEU A 169 -31.42 -24.84 2.52
C LEU A 169 -32.62 -23.90 2.59
N GLY A 170 -32.37 -22.58 2.60
CA GLY A 170 -33.42 -21.55 2.62
C GLY A 170 -33.93 -21.12 4.00
N LYS A 171 -33.60 -21.84 5.09
CA LYS A 171 -33.89 -21.39 6.46
C LYS A 171 -32.80 -20.43 6.96
N ILE A 172 -33.19 -19.30 7.55
CA ILE A 172 -32.27 -18.39 8.25
C ILE A 172 -32.20 -18.79 9.72
N TYR A 173 -31.02 -19.23 10.15
CA TYR A 173 -30.75 -19.60 11.53
C TYR A 173 -30.27 -18.40 12.34
N LYS A 174 -30.79 -18.25 13.56
CA LYS A 174 -30.52 -17.17 14.50
C LYS A 174 -29.69 -17.68 15.68
N TRP A 175 -29.34 -16.76 16.58
CA TRP A 175 -28.49 -17.07 17.72
C TRP A 175 -29.07 -18.17 18.61
N ASN A 176 -30.40 -18.18 18.81
CA ASN A 176 -31.05 -19.19 19.64
C ASN A 176 -30.91 -20.60 19.05
N ASP A 177 -30.91 -20.75 17.72
CA ASP A 177 -30.65 -22.05 17.09
C ASP A 177 -29.22 -22.53 17.38
N VAL A 178 -28.24 -21.61 17.24
CA VAL A 178 -26.82 -21.91 17.51
C VAL A 178 -26.59 -22.26 18.99
N ASP A 179 -27.19 -21.50 19.90
CA ASP A 179 -27.13 -21.73 21.35
C ASP A 179 -27.75 -23.08 21.73
N SER A 180 -28.88 -23.44 21.10
CA SER A 180 -29.50 -24.77 21.27
C SER A 180 -28.56 -25.89 20.81
N TRP A 181 -27.96 -25.76 19.63
CA TRP A 181 -27.04 -26.77 19.10
C TRP A 181 -25.80 -26.98 19.97
N ILE A 182 -25.29 -25.91 20.59
CA ILE A 182 -24.17 -26.02 21.53
C ILE A 182 -24.62 -26.72 22.81
N LYS A 183 -25.79 -26.35 23.37
CA LYS A 183 -26.36 -26.98 24.58
C LYS A 183 -26.74 -28.44 24.39
N GLU A 184 -27.21 -28.80 23.21
CA GLU A 184 -27.54 -30.17 22.80
C GLU A 184 -26.29 -31.01 22.49
N GLY A 185 -25.08 -30.42 22.54
CA GLY A 185 -23.83 -31.12 22.27
C GLY A 185 -23.54 -31.39 20.80
N LYS A 186 -24.29 -30.79 19.86
CA LYS A 186 -24.00 -30.88 18.41
C LYS A 186 -22.67 -30.21 18.05
N TYR A 187 -22.29 -29.17 18.81
CA TYR A 187 -20.98 -28.53 18.75
C TYR A 187 -20.46 -28.35 20.18
N SER A 188 -19.19 -28.67 20.43
CA SER A 188 -18.57 -28.56 21.77
C SER A 188 -18.37 -27.12 22.24
N SER A 189 -18.23 -26.17 21.32
CA SER A 189 -18.07 -24.75 21.62
C SER A 189 -18.58 -23.87 20.48
N PHE A 190 -18.67 -22.55 20.73
CA PHE A 190 -18.96 -21.60 19.67
C PHE A 190 -17.86 -21.54 18.60
N PHE A 191 -16.59 -21.78 19.00
CA PHE A 191 -15.48 -21.90 18.06
C PHE A 191 -15.65 -23.11 17.13
N ASP A 192 -15.99 -24.28 17.67
CA ASP A 192 -16.22 -25.49 16.86
C ASP A 192 -17.38 -25.31 15.88
N PHE A 193 -18.44 -24.65 16.34
CA PHE A 193 -19.51 -24.20 15.46
C PHE A 193 -18.99 -23.27 14.36
N HIS A 194 -18.26 -22.21 14.71
CA HIS A 194 -17.71 -21.23 13.77
C HIS A 194 -16.82 -21.88 12.70
N ARG A 195 -15.94 -22.81 13.12
CA ARG A 195 -15.00 -23.53 12.25
C ARG A 195 -15.73 -24.44 11.26
N SER A 196 -16.87 -25.02 11.65
CA SER A 196 -17.68 -25.87 10.76
C SER A 196 -18.34 -25.11 9.60
N LEU A 197 -18.42 -23.78 9.68
CA LEU A 197 -19.13 -22.98 8.68
C LEU A 197 -18.33 -22.86 7.38
N GLY A 198 -19.03 -23.02 6.26
CA GLY A 198 -18.49 -22.75 4.94
C GLY A 198 -18.88 -21.36 4.43
N PHE A 199 -18.16 -20.86 3.43
CA PHE A 199 -18.52 -19.63 2.73
C PHE A 199 -19.67 -19.88 1.74
N GLY A 200 -20.71 -19.03 1.76
CA GLY A 200 -21.76 -19.02 0.76
C GLY A 200 -21.42 -18.16 -0.46
N THR A 201 -22.35 -18.06 -1.41
CA THR A 201 -22.18 -17.28 -2.65
C THR A 201 -22.36 -15.77 -2.47
N ASN A 202 -23.11 -15.35 -1.44
CA ASN A 202 -23.38 -13.94 -1.15
C ASN A 202 -22.43 -13.40 -0.07
N ARG A 203 -21.88 -12.19 -0.29
CA ARG A 203 -21.06 -11.49 0.72
C ARG A 203 -21.93 -11.03 1.90
N SER A 204 -21.95 -11.81 2.97
CA SER A 204 -22.57 -11.42 4.25
C SER A 204 -21.55 -10.77 5.20
N ASP A 205 -22.04 -10.02 6.19
CA ASP A 205 -21.19 -9.45 7.24
C ASP A 205 -20.45 -10.55 8.02
N TYR A 206 -21.12 -11.66 8.29
CA TYR A 206 -20.51 -12.81 8.96
C TYR A 206 -19.42 -13.44 8.09
N GLY A 207 -19.68 -13.64 6.79
CA GLY A 207 -18.69 -14.17 5.86
C GLY A 207 -17.47 -13.28 5.73
N ARG A 208 -17.66 -11.94 5.75
CA ARG A 208 -16.57 -10.96 5.71
C ARG A 208 -15.64 -11.06 6.92
N ILE A 209 -16.19 -11.09 8.14
CA ILE A 209 -15.36 -11.21 9.34
C ILE A 209 -14.75 -12.60 9.45
N LYS A 210 -15.50 -13.67 9.16
CA LYS A 210 -15.00 -15.05 9.18
C LYS A 210 -13.73 -15.21 8.35
N GLN A 211 -13.72 -14.70 7.12
CA GLN A 211 -12.54 -14.76 6.26
C GLN A 211 -11.29 -14.15 6.93
N GLN A 212 -11.45 -13.04 7.65
CA GLN A 212 -10.34 -12.38 8.33
C GLN A 212 -9.88 -13.09 9.60
N LEU A 213 -10.81 -13.71 10.34
CA LEU A 213 -10.48 -14.47 11.56
C LEU A 213 -9.83 -15.81 11.25
N ASP A 214 -10.26 -16.45 10.14
CA ASP A 214 -9.76 -17.74 9.70
C ASP A 214 -8.35 -17.64 9.07
N GLN A 215 -8.05 -16.57 8.32
CA GLN A 215 -6.79 -16.43 7.59
C GLN A 215 -5.64 -15.94 8.48
N VAL A 216 -4.91 -16.87 9.09
CA VAL A 216 -3.75 -16.57 9.95
C VAL A 216 -2.58 -16.02 9.14
N PRO A 217 -2.01 -14.85 9.49
CA PRO A 217 -0.82 -14.32 8.82
C PRO A 217 0.42 -15.19 9.10
N VAL A 218 1.18 -15.51 8.05
CA VAL A 218 2.42 -16.31 8.13
C VAL A 218 3.55 -15.55 7.44
N PHE A 219 4.60 -15.16 8.15
CA PHE A 219 5.66 -14.28 7.65
C PHE A 219 7.00 -14.97 7.46
N GLY A 220 7.63 -14.73 6.31
CA GLY A 220 9.07 -14.96 6.13
C GLY A 220 9.81 -13.64 5.87
N PHE A 221 11.14 -13.66 5.92
CA PHE A 221 11.97 -12.50 5.56
C PHE A 221 12.60 -12.69 4.18
N ASN A 222 12.26 -11.82 3.22
CA ASN A 222 12.69 -11.94 1.83
C ASN A 222 12.25 -13.27 1.17
N SER A 223 11.19 -13.87 1.71
CA SER A 223 10.66 -15.16 1.30
C SER A 223 10.10 -15.14 -0.11
N GLY A 224 9.51 -14.02 -0.54
CA GLY A 224 8.97 -13.87 -1.89
C GLY A 224 10.01 -14.03 -2.99
N ARG A 225 11.28 -13.70 -2.69
CA ARG A 225 12.42 -13.82 -3.61
C ARG A 225 13.18 -15.13 -3.43
N TYR A 226 13.35 -15.60 -2.20
CA TYR A 226 14.16 -16.78 -1.91
C TYR A 226 13.31 -17.99 -1.52
N ASP A 227 12.74 -18.03 -0.30
CA ASP A 227 12.08 -19.23 0.24
C ASP A 227 10.97 -19.77 -0.64
N ILE A 228 10.07 -18.90 -1.11
CA ILE A 228 8.98 -19.32 -2.00
C ILE A 228 9.54 -19.90 -3.30
N ASN A 229 10.64 -19.35 -3.83
CA ASN A 229 11.29 -19.93 -5.01
C ASN A 229 12.01 -21.24 -4.73
N LEU A 230 12.49 -21.45 -3.50
CA LEU A 230 13.09 -22.69 -3.03
C LEU A 230 12.05 -23.82 -2.93
N ILE A 231 10.82 -23.50 -2.52
CA ILE A 231 9.79 -24.51 -2.20
C ILE A 231 8.65 -24.61 -3.24
N LYS A 232 8.55 -23.67 -4.20
CA LYS A 232 7.39 -23.57 -5.12
C LYS A 232 7.06 -24.84 -5.92
N ASN A 233 8.04 -25.72 -6.16
CA ASN A 233 7.84 -26.95 -6.91
C ASN A 233 6.86 -27.90 -6.19
N ASP A 234 6.95 -27.95 -4.86
CA ASP A 234 6.14 -28.82 -4.02
C ASP A 234 5.06 -28.04 -3.24
N LEU A 235 5.21 -26.73 -3.08
CA LEU A 235 4.34 -25.86 -2.29
C LEU A 235 2.85 -26.05 -2.61
N PHE A 236 2.47 -25.92 -3.88
CA PHE A 236 1.08 -26.01 -4.30
C PHE A 236 0.54 -27.44 -4.30
N ALA A 237 1.43 -28.44 -4.38
CA ALA A 237 1.06 -29.83 -4.23
C ALA A 237 0.77 -30.19 -2.77
N VAL A 238 1.51 -29.60 -1.82
CA VAL A 238 1.32 -29.81 -0.36
C VAL A 238 0.13 -29.01 0.16
N ILE A 239 -0.01 -27.75 -0.22
CA ILE A 239 -1.15 -26.90 0.21
C ILE A 239 -2.46 -27.31 -0.49
N GLY A 240 -2.37 -27.82 -1.72
CA GLY A 240 -3.51 -28.08 -2.60
C GLY A 240 -3.98 -26.80 -3.31
N SER A 241 -3.96 -26.81 -4.64
CA SER A 241 -4.35 -25.65 -5.47
C SER A 241 -5.74 -25.10 -5.15
N ASP A 242 -6.68 -25.97 -4.83
CA ASP A 242 -8.09 -25.63 -4.62
C ASP A 242 -8.30 -24.82 -3.32
N ASN A 243 -7.31 -24.92 -2.41
CA ASN A 243 -7.29 -24.15 -1.18
C ASN A 243 -6.79 -22.72 -1.40
N VAL A 244 -6.09 -22.43 -2.51
CA VAL A 244 -5.56 -21.10 -2.83
C VAL A 244 -6.72 -20.17 -3.20
N LYS A 245 -6.86 -19.07 -2.44
CA LYS A 245 -7.90 -18.05 -2.66
C LYS A 245 -7.40 -16.85 -3.45
N SER A 246 -6.16 -16.43 -3.21
CA SER A 246 -5.57 -15.30 -3.94
C SER A 246 -4.05 -15.34 -3.87
N VAL A 247 -3.40 -14.94 -4.96
CA VAL A 247 -1.96 -14.74 -5.01
C VAL A 247 -1.66 -13.36 -5.58
N ILE A 248 -0.76 -12.63 -4.93
CA ILE A 248 -0.28 -11.31 -5.36
C ILE A 248 1.20 -11.42 -5.68
N LYS A 249 1.61 -10.99 -6.87
CA LYS A 249 2.98 -11.08 -7.37
C LYS A 249 3.40 -9.79 -8.09
N ASN A 250 4.56 -9.24 -7.73
CA ASN A 250 5.14 -8.06 -8.42
C ASN A 250 6.65 -7.85 -8.17
N PRO A 251 7.57 -8.29 -9.04
CA PRO A 251 7.53 -9.53 -9.83
C PRO A 251 7.71 -10.78 -8.95
N SER A 252 8.03 -10.61 -7.66
CA SER A 252 8.16 -11.68 -6.65
C SER A 252 6.84 -11.93 -5.93
N TYR A 253 6.69 -13.08 -5.26
CA TYR A 253 5.49 -13.38 -4.48
C TYR A 253 5.38 -12.41 -3.30
N MET A 254 4.26 -11.71 -3.19
CA MET A 254 3.99 -10.79 -2.08
C MET A 254 2.99 -11.37 -1.08
N CYS A 255 2.03 -12.14 -1.58
CA CYS A 255 0.99 -12.78 -0.77
C CYS A 255 0.54 -14.08 -1.43
N ASN A 256 0.50 -15.17 -0.69
CA ASN A 256 -0.21 -16.40 -1.05
C ASN A 256 -1.25 -16.68 0.03
N ALA A 257 -2.53 -16.48 -0.29
CA ALA A 257 -3.63 -16.66 0.66
C ALA A 257 -4.42 -17.94 0.36
N THR A 258 -4.67 -18.73 1.39
CA THR A 258 -5.58 -19.88 1.40
C THR A 258 -6.84 -19.53 2.19
N SER A 259 -7.69 -20.50 2.54
CA SER A 259 -8.82 -20.27 3.44
C SER A 259 -8.42 -19.99 4.90
N ASP A 260 -7.27 -20.52 5.32
CA ASP A 260 -6.82 -20.65 6.72
C ASP A 260 -5.51 -19.93 7.02
N MET A 261 -4.76 -19.54 5.99
CA MET A 261 -3.53 -18.77 6.17
C MET A 261 -3.29 -17.75 5.05
N LYS A 262 -2.44 -16.78 5.36
CA LYS A 262 -1.96 -15.75 4.43
C LYS A 262 -0.46 -15.64 4.55
N MET A 263 0.27 -16.30 3.64
CA MET A 263 1.73 -16.21 3.59
C MET A 263 2.14 -14.85 3.02
N LEU A 264 2.96 -14.13 3.78
CA LEU A 264 3.41 -12.77 3.54
C LEU A 264 4.93 -12.69 3.68
N ASP A 265 5.51 -11.66 3.10
CA ASP A 265 6.94 -11.38 3.18
C ASP A 265 7.16 -10.01 3.83
N ILE A 266 7.84 -9.98 4.98
CA ILE A 266 8.07 -8.76 5.75
C ILE A 266 8.95 -7.75 4.99
N SER A 267 9.76 -8.22 4.02
CA SER A 267 10.60 -7.35 3.20
C SER A 267 9.78 -6.37 2.35
N ASN A 268 8.51 -6.69 2.08
CA ASN A 268 7.57 -5.78 1.41
C ASN A 268 7.13 -4.63 2.32
N TYR A 269 7.31 -4.73 3.64
CA TYR A 269 6.89 -3.76 4.64
C TYR A 269 8.03 -2.85 5.11
N VAL A 270 9.20 -2.94 4.48
CA VAL A 270 10.40 -2.17 4.81
C VAL A 270 11.07 -1.62 3.54
N PRO A 271 11.98 -0.63 3.66
CA PRO A 271 12.71 -0.13 2.51
C PRO A 271 13.48 -1.23 1.77
N ALA A 272 13.55 -1.12 0.44
CA ALA A 272 14.26 -2.07 -0.39
C ALA A 272 15.74 -2.17 0.01
N GLY A 273 16.27 -3.40 0.03
CA GLY A 273 17.66 -3.66 0.42
C GLY A 273 17.90 -3.72 1.93
N THR A 274 16.86 -3.68 2.76
CA THR A 274 16.98 -3.94 4.20
C THR A 274 17.29 -5.42 4.42
N SER A 275 18.42 -5.72 5.05
CA SER A 275 18.77 -7.08 5.49
C SER A 275 18.00 -7.46 6.75
N TYR A 276 17.93 -8.76 7.05
CA TYR A 276 17.32 -9.27 8.28
C TYR A 276 17.99 -8.70 9.53
N ASP A 277 19.32 -8.73 9.60
CA ASP A 277 20.11 -8.14 10.69
C ASP A 277 19.80 -6.64 10.90
N LYS A 278 19.72 -5.86 9.80
CA LYS A 278 19.35 -4.45 9.87
C LYS A 278 17.91 -4.28 10.37
N TYR A 279 16.98 -5.13 9.92
CA TYR A 279 15.61 -5.12 10.39
C TYR A 279 15.54 -5.36 11.90
N ILE A 280 16.13 -6.45 12.38
CA ILE A 280 16.17 -6.79 13.81
C ILE A 280 16.81 -5.67 14.63
N THR A 281 17.97 -5.16 14.22
CA THR A 281 18.66 -4.07 14.91
C THR A 281 17.81 -2.79 14.96
N THR A 282 17.05 -2.50 13.91
CA THR A 282 16.21 -1.29 13.87
C THR A 282 15.07 -1.35 14.89
N TYR A 283 14.44 -2.52 15.08
CA TYR A 283 13.29 -2.65 15.99
C TYR A 283 13.66 -3.08 17.42
N LEU A 284 14.79 -3.78 17.60
CA LEU A 284 15.19 -4.37 18.88
C LEU A 284 16.48 -3.78 19.46
N GLY A 285 17.18 -2.89 18.75
CA GLY A 285 18.38 -2.21 19.25
C GLY A 285 19.68 -3.02 19.16
N GLY A 286 19.66 -4.23 18.60
CA GLY A 286 20.83 -5.10 18.45
C GLY A 286 21.26 -5.78 19.76
N CYS A 287 22.37 -6.52 19.72
CA CYS A 287 22.93 -7.18 20.90
C CYS A 287 23.65 -6.16 21.81
N MET A 288 23.25 -6.12 23.08
CA MET A 288 23.85 -5.25 24.11
C MET A 288 24.75 -6.01 25.11
N CYS A 289 25.11 -7.26 24.80
CA CYS A 289 25.97 -8.05 25.68
C CYS A 289 27.43 -7.61 25.53
N ASP A 290 28.12 -7.40 26.66
CA ASP A 290 29.55 -7.05 26.66
C ASP A 290 30.42 -8.19 26.10
N ASP A 291 30.05 -9.44 26.42
CA ASP A 291 30.71 -10.64 25.90
C ASP A 291 29.91 -11.23 24.72
N ASN A 292 30.34 -10.88 23.51
CA ASN A 292 29.75 -11.39 22.27
C ASN A 292 30.00 -12.89 22.04
N VAL A 293 31.05 -13.47 22.63
CA VAL A 293 31.36 -14.90 22.49
C VAL A 293 30.36 -15.73 23.29
N ARG A 294 30.10 -15.33 24.53
CA ARG A 294 29.21 -16.06 25.46
C ARG A 294 27.77 -15.53 25.49
N CYS A 295 27.38 -14.78 24.46
CA CYS A 295 26.06 -14.18 24.35
C CYS A 295 24.96 -15.20 23.99
N VAL A 296 23.91 -15.24 24.82
CA VAL A 296 22.71 -16.07 24.67
C VAL A 296 21.41 -15.26 24.52
N CYS A 297 21.50 -13.93 24.32
CA CYS A 297 20.31 -13.06 24.27
C CYS A 297 19.44 -13.25 23.01
N GLY A 298 19.88 -14.08 22.06
CA GLY A 298 19.20 -14.35 20.80
C GLY A 298 19.30 -13.24 19.75
N LEU A 299 20.01 -12.13 20.06
CA LEU A 299 20.34 -11.06 19.13
C LEU A 299 21.83 -11.07 18.72
N GLY A 300 22.62 -11.94 19.34
CA GLY A 300 24.01 -12.16 18.97
C GLY A 300 24.14 -12.90 17.65
N LYS A 301 25.31 -12.79 17.02
CA LYS A 301 25.60 -13.38 15.70
C LYS A 301 25.38 -14.90 15.69
N GLY A 302 24.54 -15.40 14.81
CA GLY A 302 24.50 -16.83 14.44
C GLY A 302 25.59 -17.12 13.40
N LEU A 303 26.27 -18.25 13.52
CA LEU A 303 27.33 -18.66 12.59
C LEU A 303 27.08 -20.10 12.16
N PHE A 304 27.03 -20.32 10.84
CA PHE A 304 26.79 -21.64 10.25
C PHE A 304 27.64 -21.84 8.99
N PRO A 305 28.22 -23.04 8.76
CA PRO A 305 29.12 -23.28 7.63
C PRO A 305 28.34 -23.64 6.35
N TYR A 306 27.81 -22.61 5.67
CA TYR A 306 26.91 -22.78 4.51
C TYR A 306 27.52 -23.59 3.35
N GLU A 307 28.75 -23.28 2.96
CA GLU A 307 29.41 -23.93 1.82
C GLU A 307 29.92 -25.34 2.15
N TYR A 308 29.99 -25.68 3.44
CA TYR A 308 30.32 -27.04 3.90
C TYR A 308 29.11 -27.98 3.77
N LYS A 309 27.89 -27.45 3.95
CA LYS A 309 26.61 -28.17 3.86
C LYS A 309 26.24 -28.50 2.40
N THR A 310 26.97 -29.46 1.82
CA THR A 310 26.82 -29.92 0.41
C THR A 310 25.92 -31.14 0.24
N SER A 311 25.66 -31.89 1.31
CA SER A 311 24.75 -33.03 1.33
C SER A 311 24.08 -33.17 2.70
N PHE A 312 22.99 -33.95 2.77
CA PHE A 312 22.27 -34.18 4.02
C PHE A 312 23.12 -34.92 5.07
N ASN A 313 24.01 -35.81 4.64
CA ASN A 313 24.83 -36.63 5.53
C ASN A 313 25.80 -35.82 6.39
N VAL A 314 26.21 -34.63 5.92
CA VAL A 314 27.06 -33.69 6.70
C VAL A 314 26.39 -33.34 8.02
N LEU A 315 25.06 -33.29 8.08
CA LEU A 315 24.34 -32.97 9.31
C LEU A 315 24.49 -34.03 10.41
N ASN A 316 24.93 -35.25 10.07
CA ASN A 316 25.13 -36.34 11.03
C ASN A 316 26.54 -36.34 11.65
N GLU A 317 27.46 -35.51 11.17
CA GLU A 317 28.80 -35.40 11.73
C GLU A 317 28.76 -34.90 13.18
N ASP A 318 29.62 -35.45 14.03
CA ASP A 318 29.57 -35.31 15.49
C ASP A 318 30.62 -34.36 16.08
N GLN A 319 31.38 -33.67 15.21
CA GLN A 319 32.40 -32.70 15.60
C GLN A 319 32.04 -31.29 15.12
N VAL A 320 32.55 -30.28 15.81
CA VAL A 320 32.53 -28.90 15.32
C VAL A 320 33.33 -28.83 14.02
N PRO A 321 32.76 -28.31 12.91
CA PRO A 321 33.49 -28.17 11.65
C PRO A 321 34.76 -27.34 11.82
N ALA A 322 35.80 -27.69 11.07
CA ALA A 322 37.05 -26.95 11.10
C ALA A 322 36.83 -25.47 10.75
N LYS A 323 37.67 -24.57 11.30
CA LYS A 323 37.54 -23.11 11.08
C LYS A 323 37.39 -22.72 9.61
N SER A 324 38.14 -23.36 8.71
CA SER A 324 38.08 -23.10 7.26
C SER A 324 36.74 -23.46 6.61
N ALA A 325 35.92 -24.32 7.23
CA ALA A 325 34.59 -24.68 6.74
C ALA A 325 33.59 -23.52 6.81
N PHE A 326 33.89 -22.48 7.60
CA PHE A 326 33.08 -21.27 7.74
C PHE A 326 33.52 -20.14 6.79
N ASP A 327 34.58 -20.35 6.01
CA ASP A 327 35.01 -19.38 5.01
C ASP A 327 33.97 -19.29 3.87
N SER A 328 33.70 -18.07 3.41
CA SER A 328 32.73 -17.82 2.33
C SER A 328 33.48 -17.47 1.05
N LYS A 329 33.48 -18.37 0.07
CA LYS A 329 34.03 -18.14 -1.27
C LYS A 329 33.22 -17.09 -2.01
N LEU A 330 31.90 -17.05 -1.80
CA LEU A 330 31.02 -16.06 -2.45
C LEU A 330 31.41 -14.62 -2.11
N ARG A 331 31.73 -14.35 -0.84
CA ARG A 331 32.15 -13.02 -0.36
C ARG A 331 33.68 -12.84 -0.30
N GLY A 332 34.46 -13.90 -0.52
CA GLY A 332 35.91 -13.90 -0.34
C GLY A 332 36.35 -13.59 1.10
N SER A 333 35.56 -13.99 2.10
CA SER A 333 35.76 -13.63 3.51
C SER A 333 36.10 -14.86 4.35
N LYS A 334 37.00 -14.69 5.33
CA LYS A 334 37.34 -15.71 6.33
C LYS A 334 36.66 -15.42 7.66
N ILE A 335 36.38 -16.46 8.44
CA ILE A 335 35.88 -16.31 9.82
C ILE A 335 36.99 -15.79 10.76
N SER A 336 36.65 -14.90 11.70
CA SER A 336 37.59 -14.43 12.72
C SER A 336 37.85 -15.50 13.78
N ASP A 337 38.93 -15.34 14.56
CA ASP A 337 39.18 -16.24 15.71
C ASP A 337 38.08 -16.14 16.75
N GLU A 338 37.63 -14.92 17.09
CA GLU A 338 36.55 -14.68 18.06
C GLU A 338 35.21 -15.31 17.63
N ASP A 339 34.85 -15.21 16.35
CA ASP A 339 33.63 -15.83 15.80
C ASP A 339 33.72 -17.37 15.88
N TYR A 340 34.90 -17.95 15.63
CA TYR A 340 35.09 -19.39 15.75
C TYR A 340 35.07 -19.88 17.21
N GLU A 341 35.63 -19.10 18.15
CA GLU A 341 35.48 -19.35 19.59
C GLU A 341 34.01 -19.34 20.02
N ARG A 342 33.21 -18.43 19.47
CA ARG A 342 31.75 -18.39 19.70
C ARG A 342 31.08 -19.68 19.25
N VAL A 343 31.40 -20.21 18.07
CA VAL A 343 30.84 -21.49 17.59
C VAL A 343 31.17 -22.62 18.56
N LYS A 344 32.44 -22.75 18.97
CA LYS A 344 32.86 -23.80 19.93
C LYS A 344 32.16 -23.66 21.28
N TRP A 345 32.02 -22.43 21.77
CA TRP A 345 31.34 -22.16 23.03
C TRP A 345 29.85 -22.53 22.96
N VAL A 346 29.14 -22.10 21.90
CA VAL A 346 27.73 -22.44 21.68
C VAL A 346 27.53 -23.96 21.59
N TRP A 347 28.40 -24.65 20.85
CA TRP A 347 28.35 -26.11 20.73
C TRP A 347 28.42 -26.80 22.10
N GLY A 348 29.37 -26.39 22.94
CA GLY A 348 29.52 -26.92 24.30
C GLY A 348 28.37 -26.50 25.24
N TYR A 349 27.98 -25.23 25.20
CA TYR A 349 26.96 -24.65 26.09
C TYR A 349 25.58 -25.29 25.90
N TYR A 350 25.18 -25.53 24.65
CA TYR A 350 23.90 -26.21 24.34
C TYR A 350 24.01 -27.73 24.28
N GLY A 351 25.19 -28.31 24.56
CA GLY A 351 25.40 -29.76 24.54
C GLY A 351 25.13 -30.41 23.18
N MET A 352 25.48 -29.71 22.08
CA MET A 352 25.26 -30.18 20.72
C MET A 352 26.05 -31.45 20.45
N LYS A 353 25.42 -32.42 19.78
CA LYS A 353 26.04 -33.71 19.43
C LYS A 353 26.38 -33.79 17.96
N THR A 354 25.63 -33.10 17.10
CA THR A 354 25.87 -33.13 15.64
C THR A 354 25.72 -31.77 14.98
N ILE A 355 26.20 -31.65 13.74
CA ILE A 355 25.99 -30.45 12.92
C ILE A 355 24.50 -30.14 12.74
N LYS A 356 23.61 -31.15 12.79
CA LYS A 356 22.16 -30.96 12.80
C LYS A 356 21.70 -30.12 13.99
N ASP A 357 22.26 -30.34 15.19
CA ASP A 357 21.90 -29.56 16.38
C ASP A 357 22.33 -28.10 16.23
N LEU A 358 23.52 -27.88 15.64
CA LEU A 358 24.00 -26.54 15.29
C LEU A 358 23.09 -25.86 14.25
N LEU A 359 22.62 -26.60 13.24
CA LEU A 359 21.66 -26.09 12.23
C LEU A 359 20.34 -25.69 12.88
N VAL A 360 19.79 -26.54 13.75
CA VAL A 360 18.53 -26.26 14.46
C VAL A 360 18.67 -25.02 15.33
N TRP A 361 19.75 -24.91 16.10
CA TRP A 361 20.02 -23.73 16.90
C TRP A 361 20.15 -22.48 16.03
N TYR A 362 20.94 -22.55 14.95
CA TYR A 362 21.15 -21.44 14.03
C TYR A 362 19.83 -20.95 13.43
N ASN A 363 19.03 -21.86 12.87
CA ASN A 363 17.79 -21.53 12.18
C ASN A 363 16.72 -20.99 13.17
N ASN A 364 16.72 -21.44 14.43
CA ASN A 364 15.84 -20.89 15.47
C ASN A 364 16.16 -19.43 15.84
N LEU A 365 17.42 -18.98 15.68
CA LEU A 365 17.79 -17.58 15.93
C LEU A 365 17.12 -16.61 14.95
N ASP A 366 16.69 -17.08 13.79
CA ASP A 366 16.06 -16.25 12.77
C ASP A 366 14.53 -16.12 12.92
N VAL A 367 13.91 -16.85 13.86
CA VAL A 367 12.45 -16.78 14.10
C VAL A 367 12.06 -16.15 15.44
N VAL A 368 12.84 -16.35 16.50
CA VAL A 368 12.53 -15.82 17.85
C VAL A 368 12.57 -14.28 17.91
N PRO A 369 13.69 -13.60 17.56
CA PRO A 369 13.71 -12.14 17.51
C PRO A 369 12.80 -11.59 16.42
N PHE A 370 12.48 -12.39 15.39
CA PHE A 370 11.60 -11.96 14.31
C PHE A 370 10.18 -11.65 14.81
N ILE A 371 9.61 -12.48 15.70
CA ILE A 371 8.31 -12.20 16.33
C ILE A 371 8.33 -10.85 17.06
N ARG A 372 9.38 -10.61 17.87
CA ARG A 372 9.52 -9.38 18.65
C ARG A 372 9.64 -8.15 17.75
N ALA A 373 10.41 -8.26 16.66
CA ALA A 373 10.57 -7.18 15.68
C ALA A 373 9.25 -6.86 14.96
N ILE A 374 8.48 -7.88 14.53
CA ILE A 374 7.16 -7.67 13.94
C ILE A 374 6.21 -7.01 14.94
N LYS A 375 6.15 -7.48 16.21
CA LYS A 375 5.34 -6.84 17.26
C LYS A 375 5.70 -5.35 17.40
N SER A 376 6.99 -5.01 17.46
CA SER A 376 7.44 -3.61 17.51
C SER A 376 7.06 -2.80 16.25
N GLN A 377 7.20 -3.39 15.06
CA GLN A 377 6.80 -2.76 13.80
C GLN A 377 5.31 -2.44 13.75
N ARG A 378 4.46 -3.32 14.30
CA ARG A 378 3.01 -3.11 14.32
C ARG A 378 2.61 -1.92 15.16
N GLU A 379 3.26 -1.70 16.29
CA GLU A 379 2.99 -0.53 17.14
C GLU A 379 3.24 0.80 16.40
N LEU A 380 4.09 0.81 15.36
CA LEU A 380 4.23 1.98 14.49
C LEU A 380 2.97 2.21 13.64
N PHE A 381 2.45 1.18 12.98
CA PHE A 381 1.27 1.30 12.10
C PHE A 381 -0.02 1.55 12.87
N LYS A 382 -0.11 1.05 14.10
CA LYS A 382 -1.22 1.37 15.02
C LYS A 382 -1.36 2.87 15.28
N ARG A 383 -0.28 3.67 15.23
CA ARG A 383 -0.34 5.14 15.32
C ARG A 383 -1.11 5.81 14.19
N PHE A 384 -1.24 5.10 13.06
CA PHE A 384 -2.06 5.51 11.92
C PHE A 384 -3.38 4.76 11.85
N ASP A 385 -3.74 4.04 12.92
CA ASP A 385 -5.00 3.30 12.99
C ASP A 385 -5.14 2.22 11.90
N LEU A 386 -3.98 1.67 11.49
CA LEU A 386 -3.85 0.62 10.47
C LEU A 386 -3.38 -0.69 11.07
N ASP A 387 -4.03 -1.78 10.68
CA ASP A 387 -3.53 -3.13 10.90
C ASP A 387 -2.63 -3.55 9.73
N MET A 388 -1.34 -3.72 10.02
CA MET A 388 -0.32 -4.14 9.05
C MET A 388 -0.69 -5.43 8.30
N PHE A 389 -1.43 -6.35 8.92
CA PHE A 389 -1.72 -7.67 8.34
C PHE A 389 -2.92 -7.66 7.39
N VAL A 390 -3.87 -6.76 7.67
CA VAL A 390 -5.19 -6.72 7.05
C VAL A 390 -5.27 -5.60 6.02
N ASP A 391 -4.73 -4.42 6.34
CA ASP A 391 -4.95 -3.21 5.55
C ASP A 391 -4.00 -3.10 4.35
N GLY A 392 -2.92 -3.87 4.31
CA GLY A 392 -2.00 -3.88 3.17
C GLY A 392 -1.17 -5.15 3.10
N VAL A 393 -0.58 -5.41 1.93
CA VAL A 393 0.42 -6.48 1.73
C VAL A 393 1.83 -5.94 1.52
N SER A 394 2.00 -4.62 1.65
CA SER A 394 3.25 -3.92 1.43
C SER A 394 3.25 -2.53 2.07
N LEU A 395 4.44 -1.99 2.31
CA LEU A 395 4.65 -0.64 2.81
C LEU A 395 4.00 0.42 1.90
N PRO A 396 4.15 0.39 0.55
CA PRO A 396 3.44 1.32 -0.31
C PRO A 396 1.90 1.24 -0.19
N GLY A 397 1.34 0.03 -0.01
CA GLY A 397 -0.11 -0.13 0.17
C GLY A 397 -0.61 0.45 1.51
N LEU A 398 0.15 0.23 2.59
CA LEU A 398 -0.16 0.86 3.88
C LEU A 398 0.00 2.38 3.81
N SER A 399 1.07 2.86 3.16
CA SER A 399 1.32 4.28 2.94
C SER A 399 0.20 4.96 2.15
N GLU A 400 -0.33 4.28 1.13
CA GLU A 400 -1.49 4.75 0.36
C GLU A 400 -2.72 4.92 1.27
N ASN A 401 -3.00 3.94 2.16
CA ASN A 401 -4.11 4.06 3.10
C ASN A 401 -3.95 5.25 4.05
N VAL A 402 -2.75 5.49 4.60
CA VAL A 402 -2.47 6.65 5.47
C VAL A 402 -2.73 7.97 4.74
N MET A 403 -2.28 8.07 3.49
CA MET A 403 -2.51 9.24 2.66
C MET A 403 -4.00 9.53 2.52
N TYR A 404 -4.78 8.54 2.12
CA TYR A 404 -6.23 8.71 1.92
C TYR A 404 -6.97 9.01 3.23
N GLN A 405 -6.65 8.31 4.33
CA GLN A 405 -7.21 8.64 5.65
C GLN A 405 -7.02 10.13 5.97
N THR A 406 -5.79 10.64 5.79
CA THR A 406 -5.49 12.06 6.01
C THR A 406 -6.34 12.99 5.12
N CYS A 407 -6.61 12.62 3.86
CA CYS A 407 -7.48 13.41 2.97
C CYS A 407 -8.94 13.42 3.44
N PHE A 408 -9.45 12.30 3.95
CA PHE A 408 -10.86 12.17 4.36
C PHE A 408 -11.12 12.62 5.80
N ASP A 409 -10.13 12.63 6.68
CA ASP A 409 -10.29 13.05 8.07
C ASP A 409 -10.36 14.59 8.21
N ASN A 410 -9.83 15.33 7.24
CA ASN A 410 -9.80 16.79 7.21
C ASN A 410 -10.92 17.40 6.33
N LEU A 411 -12.03 16.69 6.13
CA LEU A 411 -13.17 17.24 5.38
C LEU A 411 -13.79 18.42 6.12
N GLU A 412 -13.89 19.56 5.43
CA GLU A 412 -14.61 20.72 5.91
C GLU A 412 -16.09 20.61 5.60
N TYR A 413 -16.90 21.11 6.52
CA TYR A 413 -18.35 21.13 6.34
C TYR A 413 -18.79 22.51 5.85
N PRO A 414 -19.72 22.55 4.88
CA PRO A 414 -20.34 23.81 4.46
C PRO A 414 -20.90 24.60 5.66
N THR A 415 -20.81 25.92 5.58
CA THR A 415 -21.29 26.78 6.67
C THR A 415 -22.78 26.56 6.93
N LYS A 416 -23.17 26.56 8.21
CA LYS A 416 -24.58 26.44 8.64
C LYS A 416 -25.17 27.79 9.07
N LYS A 417 -24.62 28.89 8.55
CA LYS A 417 -25.14 30.24 8.80
C LYS A 417 -26.52 30.37 8.14
N PRO A 418 -27.55 30.85 8.86
CA PRO A 418 -28.88 31.02 8.28
C PRO A 418 -28.87 31.91 7.04
N ALA A 419 -29.65 31.55 6.02
CA ALA A 419 -29.93 32.40 4.88
C ALA A 419 -31.16 33.28 5.12
N ASN A 420 -31.45 34.19 4.18
CA ASN A 420 -32.58 35.10 4.26
C ASN A 420 -33.91 34.34 4.30
N ALA A 421 -34.80 34.77 5.20
CA ALA A 421 -36.10 34.15 5.37
C ALA A 421 -37.02 34.38 4.16
N PHE A 422 -37.76 33.35 3.75
CA PHE A 422 -38.78 33.42 2.71
C PHE A 422 -39.86 32.36 2.94
N GLN A 423 -40.99 32.49 2.24
CA GLN A 423 -42.08 31.50 2.24
C GLN A 423 -41.98 30.59 1.02
N PHE A 424 -42.25 29.30 1.19
CA PHE A 424 -42.20 28.32 0.12
C PHE A 424 -43.22 28.68 -0.98
N PRO A 425 -42.83 28.69 -2.26
CA PRO A 425 -43.67 29.15 -3.36
C PRO A 425 -44.88 28.22 -3.61
N PRO A 426 -46.14 28.68 -3.40
CA PRO A 426 -47.33 27.84 -3.56
C PRO A 426 -47.49 27.25 -4.97
N ARG A 427 -47.02 27.97 -6.00
CA ARG A 427 -47.05 27.54 -7.41
C ARG A 427 -46.37 26.18 -7.68
N ARG A 428 -45.45 25.74 -6.82
CA ARG A 428 -44.75 24.43 -6.99
C ARG A 428 -45.58 23.23 -6.54
N MET A 429 -46.62 23.43 -5.73
CA MET A 429 -47.44 22.36 -5.14
C MET A 429 -48.14 21.50 -6.20
N SER A 430 -48.65 22.12 -7.26
CA SER A 430 -49.33 21.43 -8.36
C SER A 430 -48.43 20.42 -9.06
N GLY A 431 -47.14 20.73 -9.20
CA GLY A 431 -46.14 19.85 -9.81
C GLY A 431 -45.91 18.58 -9.00
N TYR A 432 -45.80 18.69 -7.67
CA TYR A 432 -45.61 17.53 -6.79
C TYR A 432 -46.84 16.62 -6.75
N LYS A 433 -48.04 17.22 -6.69
CA LYS A 433 -49.31 16.49 -6.72
C LYS A 433 -49.45 15.66 -8.00
N ARG A 434 -49.05 16.22 -9.16
CA ARG A 434 -49.05 15.50 -10.43
C ARG A 434 -48.05 14.33 -10.45
N GLN A 435 -46.82 14.54 -9.97
CA GLN A 435 -45.79 13.50 -9.92
C GLN A 435 -46.21 12.28 -9.07
N ASP A 436 -46.89 12.52 -7.94
CA ASP A 436 -47.34 11.42 -7.09
C ASP A 436 -48.56 10.71 -7.65
N ALA A 437 -49.48 11.44 -8.29
CA ALA A 437 -50.61 10.83 -9.00
C ALA A 437 -50.14 9.91 -10.14
N GLU A 438 -49.19 10.37 -10.97
CA GLU A 438 -48.62 9.59 -12.07
C GLU A 438 -47.90 8.32 -11.57
N ALA A 439 -47.20 8.42 -10.44
CA ALA A 439 -46.48 7.31 -9.81
C ALA A 439 -47.34 6.46 -8.85
N LYS A 440 -48.65 6.73 -8.75
CA LYS A 440 -49.60 6.06 -7.82
C LYS A 440 -49.15 6.11 -6.35
N ARG A 441 -48.64 7.26 -5.89
CA ARG A 441 -48.21 7.51 -4.51
C ARG A 441 -49.17 8.46 -3.79
N GLU A 442 -49.21 8.39 -2.47
CA GLU A 442 -50.02 9.28 -1.63
C GLU A 442 -49.44 10.69 -1.58
N PHE A 443 -50.32 11.71 -1.68
CA PHE A 443 -49.96 13.11 -1.52
C PHE A 443 -50.67 13.70 -0.31
N GLY A 444 -49.90 14.20 0.66
CA GLY A 444 -50.40 14.76 1.91
C GLY A 444 -49.50 15.86 2.49
N MET A 445 -48.72 16.52 1.64
CA MET A 445 -47.79 17.58 2.04
C MET A 445 -48.49 18.94 2.13
N THR A 446 -48.23 19.71 3.19
CA THR A 446 -48.83 21.05 3.41
C THR A 446 -47.82 22.19 3.24
N LEU A 447 -48.30 23.38 2.84
CA LEU A 447 -47.44 24.57 2.76
C LEU A 447 -46.92 25.02 4.13
N GLU A 448 -47.74 24.87 5.18
CA GLU A 448 -47.34 25.14 6.56
C GLU A 448 -46.15 24.26 6.97
N HIS A 449 -46.21 22.96 6.68
CA HIS A 449 -45.10 22.04 6.94
C HIS A 449 -43.84 22.42 6.17
N LEU A 450 -43.94 22.80 4.89
CA LEU A 450 -42.79 23.25 4.10
C LEU A 450 -42.13 24.52 4.66
N ASN A 451 -42.93 25.49 5.13
CA ASN A 451 -42.43 26.71 5.76
C ASN A 451 -41.79 26.43 7.13
N MET A 452 -42.36 25.50 7.91
CA MET A 452 -41.74 25.00 9.14
C MET A 452 -40.39 24.33 8.85
N LEU A 453 -40.29 23.50 7.80
CA LEU A 453 -39.04 22.87 7.39
C LEU A 453 -37.99 23.88 6.92
N LEU A 454 -38.38 24.92 6.16
CA LEU A 454 -37.49 26.02 5.78
C LEU A 454 -36.86 26.70 7.00
N LYS A 455 -37.67 27.03 8.01
CA LYS A 455 -37.19 27.63 9.27
C LYS A 455 -36.28 26.67 10.03
N LYS A 456 -36.66 25.40 10.15
CA LYS A 456 -35.86 24.35 10.81
C LYS A 456 -34.51 24.12 10.12
N GLN A 457 -34.47 24.23 8.80
CA GLN A 457 -33.26 24.11 7.98
C GLN A 457 -32.49 25.43 7.81
N LYS A 458 -32.88 26.49 8.52
CA LYS A 458 -32.24 27.81 8.45
C LYS A 458 -32.20 28.39 7.03
N TYR A 459 -33.20 28.08 6.22
CA TYR A 459 -33.31 28.47 4.81
C TYR A 459 -32.14 27.96 3.93
N LEU A 460 -31.50 26.86 4.34
CA LEU A 460 -30.45 26.19 3.58
C LEU A 460 -30.96 24.90 2.96
N CYS A 461 -30.34 24.52 1.84
CA CYS A 461 -30.55 23.22 1.23
C CYS A 461 -30.19 22.10 2.21
N GLY A 462 -31.10 21.18 2.46
CA GLY A 462 -30.89 20.05 3.38
C GLY A 462 -29.85 19.03 2.89
N LEU A 463 -29.38 19.17 1.64
CA LEU A 463 -28.40 18.29 1.00
C LEU A 463 -27.01 18.92 0.88
N CYS A 464 -26.91 20.13 0.31
CA CYS A 464 -25.62 20.80 0.05
C CYS A 464 -25.39 22.06 0.91
N TYR A 465 -26.33 22.44 1.76
CA TYR A 465 -26.29 23.66 2.59
C TYR A 465 -26.15 24.98 1.82
N SER A 466 -26.39 25.00 0.50
CA SER A 466 -26.47 26.26 -0.24
C SER A 466 -27.66 27.10 0.27
N PRO A 467 -27.54 28.44 0.32
CA PRO A 467 -28.67 29.33 0.59
C PRO A 467 -29.83 29.05 -0.38
N LEU A 468 -31.04 29.03 0.14
CA LEU A 468 -32.26 28.88 -0.66
C LEU A 468 -32.99 30.20 -0.82
N THR A 469 -33.73 30.29 -1.92
CA THR A 469 -34.67 31.36 -2.24
C THR A 469 -35.99 30.75 -2.70
N SER A 470 -37.02 31.58 -2.88
CA SER A 470 -38.29 31.18 -3.48
C SER A 470 -38.13 30.53 -4.85
N ASP A 471 -37.09 30.89 -5.61
CA ASP A 471 -36.87 30.37 -6.96
C ASP A 471 -35.99 29.12 -7.01
N THR A 472 -35.17 28.89 -5.98
CA THR A 472 -34.20 27.79 -5.96
C THR A 472 -34.61 26.61 -5.08
N SER A 473 -35.59 26.79 -4.19
CA SER A 473 -36.08 25.75 -3.27
C SER A 473 -36.98 24.71 -3.95
N SER A 474 -36.93 23.49 -3.41
CA SER A 474 -37.71 22.33 -3.85
C SER A 474 -38.02 21.43 -2.65
N ALA A 475 -39.15 20.72 -2.67
CA ALA A 475 -39.46 19.63 -1.76
C ALA A 475 -38.91 18.33 -2.32
N ASP A 476 -37.99 17.68 -1.59
CA ASP A 476 -37.38 16.41 -1.96
C ASP A 476 -37.87 15.31 -1.00
N ARG A 477 -38.17 14.13 -1.53
CA ARG A 477 -38.66 12.99 -0.74
C ARG A 477 -37.53 12.37 0.07
N ILE A 478 -37.79 12.03 1.32
CA ILE A 478 -36.84 11.31 2.17
C ILE A 478 -36.73 9.85 1.71
N ASN A 479 -37.87 9.21 1.50
CA ASN A 479 -38.01 7.89 0.89
C ASN A 479 -38.70 8.02 -0.47
N ASN A 480 -38.00 7.63 -1.54
CA ASN A 480 -38.50 7.72 -2.91
C ASN A 480 -39.68 6.77 -3.21
N ASN A 481 -39.86 5.73 -2.39
CA ASN A 481 -40.97 4.78 -2.51
C ASN A 481 -42.28 5.32 -1.89
N LEU A 482 -42.20 6.37 -1.08
CA LEU A 482 -43.36 7.05 -0.50
C LEU A 482 -43.60 8.36 -1.28
N GLY A 483 -44.84 8.85 -1.30
CA GLY A 483 -45.17 10.13 -1.94
C GLY A 483 -44.82 11.33 -1.06
N HIS A 484 -45.19 12.53 -1.50
CA HIS A 484 -44.97 13.75 -0.74
C HIS A 484 -46.02 13.87 0.38
N THR A 485 -45.67 13.39 1.57
CA THR A 485 -46.47 13.50 2.80
C THR A 485 -45.69 14.25 3.87
N ASP A 486 -46.39 14.94 4.77
CA ASP A 486 -45.77 15.59 5.92
C ASP A 486 -45.00 14.53 6.76
N GLY A 487 -43.70 14.73 6.94
CA GLY A 487 -42.79 13.75 7.55
C GLY A 487 -41.92 12.94 6.58
N ASN A 488 -42.23 12.92 5.27
CA ASN A 488 -41.38 12.30 4.23
C ASN A 488 -40.65 13.34 3.36
N ILE A 489 -40.50 14.59 3.82
CA ILE A 489 -39.96 15.70 3.01
C ILE A 489 -38.72 16.34 3.64
N LEU A 490 -37.77 16.67 2.78
CA LEU A 490 -36.61 17.51 3.05
C LEU A 490 -36.63 18.69 2.07
N ILE A 491 -36.37 19.92 2.53
CA ILE A 491 -36.21 21.03 1.60
C ILE A 491 -34.81 20.96 0.97
N SER A 492 -34.72 20.95 -0.34
CA SER A 492 -33.46 20.99 -1.08
C SER A 492 -33.44 22.14 -2.08
N CYS A 493 -32.29 22.41 -2.69
CA CYS A 493 -32.28 23.18 -3.93
C CYS A 493 -32.72 22.28 -5.10
N ILE A 494 -33.19 22.89 -6.17
CA ILE A 494 -33.66 22.18 -7.38
C ILE A 494 -32.55 21.33 -7.98
N SER A 495 -31.33 21.87 -8.08
CA SER A 495 -30.18 21.15 -8.64
C SER A 495 -29.87 19.86 -7.87
N CYS A 496 -29.95 19.90 -6.53
CA CYS A 496 -29.75 18.70 -5.71
C CYS A 496 -30.90 17.69 -5.84
N ASN A 497 -32.16 18.15 -5.88
CA ASN A 497 -33.31 17.25 -6.05
C ASN A 497 -33.19 16.48 -7.37
N THR A 498 -32.95 17.19 -8.47
CA THR A 498 -32.78 16.58 -9.80
C THR A 498 -31.56 15.65 -9.87
N ALA A 499 -30.44 16.03 -9.25
CA ALA A 499 -29.22 15.22 -9.29
C ALA A 499 -29.26 14.00 -8.37
N ARG A 500 -30.11 13.97 -7.34
CA ARG A 500 -30.18 12.85 -6.37
C ARG A 500 -30.75 11.57 -6.98
N LYS A 501 -31.70 11.68 -7.91
CA LYS A 501 -32.38 10.54 -8.55
C LYS A 501 -32.85 9.52 -7.49
N ASP A 502 -32.36 8.30 -7.54
CA ASP A 502 -32.65 7.17 -6.66
C ASP A 502 -31.66 7.02 -5.50
N MET A 503 -30.62 7.85 -5.41
CA MET A 503 -29.62 7.78 -4.34
C MET A 503 -30.25 8.06 -2.96
N SER A 504 -29.84 7.29 -1.95
CA SER A 504 -30.23 7.55 -0.56
C SER A 504 -29.78 8.94 -0.11
N LEU A 505 -30.56 9.59 0.76
CA LEU A 505 -30.21 10.90 1.32
C LEU A 505 -28.81 10.90 1.95
N ARG A 506 -28.47 9.87 2.72
CA ARG A 506 -27.15 9.76 3.36
C ARG A 506 -26.03 9.68 2.32
N GLY A 507 -26.20 8.85 1.29
CA GLY A 507 -25.24 8.72 0.21
C GLY A 507 -25.07 10.03 -0.57
N PHE A 508 -26.17 10.71 -0.89
CA PHE A 508 -26.13 11.97 -1.64
C PHE A 508 -25.57 13.14 -0.83
N LYS A 509 -25.91 13.26 0.46
CA LYS A 509 -25.29 14.25 1.36
C LYS A 509 -23.78 14.05 1.45
N TYR A 510 -23.34 12.79 1.56
CA TYR A 510 -21.91 12.48 1.55
C TYR A 510 -21.26 12.85 0.21
N LYS A 511 -21.90 12.52 -0.93
CA LYS A 511 -21.44 12.97 -2.25
C LYS A 511 -21.30 14.49 -2.31
N LYS A 512 -22.27 15.26 -1.79
CA LYS A 512 -22.19 16.73 -1.75
C LYS A 512 -21.09 17.26 -0.83
N LEU A 513 -20.81 16.57 0.29
CA LEU A 513 -19.67 16.88 1.13
C LEU A 513 -18.35 16.65 0.39
N LEU A 514 -18.24 15.57 -0.39
CA LEU A 514 -17.08 15.32 -1.24
C LEU A 514 -16.97 16.33 -2.38
N ASP A 515 -18.07 16.70 -3.04
CA ASP A 515 -18.10 17.76 -4.06
C ASP A 515 -17.60 19.09 -3.46
N PHE A 516 -18.01 19.41 -2.23
CA PHE A 516 -17.58 20.62 -1.51
C PHE A 516 -16.09 20.61 -1.15
N ASN A 517 -15.54 19.42 -0.86
CA ASN A 517 -14.12 19.19 -0.59
C ASN A 517 -13.40 18.63 -1.81
N ALA A 518 -13.93 18.81 -3.03
CA ALA A 518 -13.30 18.26 -4.23
C ALA A 518 -11.89 18.83 -4.43
N ASP A 519 -11.60 19.95 -3.79
CA ASP A 519 -10.29 20.57 -3.68
C ASP A 519 -9.31 19.92 -2.71
N LYS A 520 -9.73 18.95 -1.90
CA LYS A 520 -8.90 18.28 -0.89
C LYS A 520 -8.77 16.78 -1.10
N LEU A 521 -9.37 16.25 -2.16
CA LEU A 521 -9.50 14.82 -2.44
C LEU A 521 -8.66 14.41 -3.66
N VAL A 522 -8.21 13.15 -3.65
CA VAL A 522 -7.41 12.55 -4.74
C VAL A 522 -8.32 11.82 -5.72
N PHE A 523 -8.11 12.07 -7.01
CA PHE A 523 -8.88 11.47 -8.11
C PHE A 523 -8.07 10.40 -8.83
N SER A 524 -8.72 9.33 -9.30
CA SER A 524 -8.09 8.30 -10.12
C SER A 524 -8.05 8.69 -11.59
N ILE A 525 -6.94 8.42 -12.28
CA ILE A 525 -6.88 8.39 -13.77
C ILE A 525 -7.51 7.06 -14.21
N ASP A 526 -8.48 7.10 -15.12
CA ASP A 526 -9.16 5.93 -15.67
C ASP A 526 -8.71 5.61 -17.11
N LYS A 527 -9.40 4.65 -17.74
CA LYS A 527 -9.04 4.10 -19.06
C LYS A 527 -9.15 5.14 -20.18
N GLU A 528 -10.04 6.12 -20.05
CA GLU A 528 -10.24 7.19 -21.04
C GLU A 528 -9.07 8.18 -21.03
N GLU A 529 -8.43 8.32 -19.87
CA GLU A 529 -7.26 9.17 -19.63
C GLU A 529 -5.91 8.40 -19.77
N SER A 530 -5.93 7.15 -20.25
CA SER A 530 -4.75 6.30 -20.40
C SER A 530 -3.69 6.87 -21.36
N GLU A 531 -4.09 7.68 -22.35
CA GLU A 531 -3.17 8.36 -23.27
C GLU A 531 -2.35 9.43 -22.53
N ILE A 532 -2.95 10.10 -21.55
CA ILE A 532 -2.27 11.07 -20.68
C ILE A 532 -1.26 10.35 -19.79
N TYR A 533 -1.64 9.20 -19.22
CA TYR A 533 -0.71 8.37 -18.46
C TYR A 533 0.52 7.93 -19.27
N GLY A 534 0.33 7.50 -20.52
CA GLY A 534 1.45 7.16 -21.42
C GLY A 534 2.40 8.34 -21.63
N LYS A 535 1.85 9.53 -21.90
CA LYS A 535 2.61 10.78 -22.03
C LYS A 535 3.31 11.20 -20.73
N MET A 536 2.73 10.92 -19.56
CA MET A 536 3.34 11.17 -18.26
C MET A 536 4.56 10.27 -18.04
N ILE A 537 4.40 8.95 -18.20
CA ILE A 537 5.48 7.99 -17.96
C ILE A 537 6.66 8.17 -18.90
N ASP A 538 6.42 8.43 -20.18
CA ASP A 538 7.50 8.58 -21.17
C ASP A 538 8.40 9.80 -20.89
N ASN A 539 7.93 10.75 -20.08
CA ASN A 539 8.60 12.03 -19.85
C ASN A 539 8.96 12.33 -18.39
N ILE A 540 8.60 11.48 -17.40
CA ILE A 540 9.02 11.65 -16.00
C ILE A 540 10.49 11.21 -15.85
N ALA A 541 11.40 12.17 -16.03
CA ALA A 541 12.79 12.09 -15.61
C ALA A 541 13.26 13.45 -15.04
N GLY A 542 13.51 13.47 -13.73
CA GLY A 542 14.06 14.62 -13.00
C GLY A 542 13.01 15.67 -12.61
N GLY A 543 13.15 16.23 -11.40
CA GLY A 543 12.26 17.25 -10.85
C GLY A 543 12.14 18.52 -11.71
N PRO A 544 11.12 19.35 -11.45
CA PRO A 544 10.72 20.46 -12.35
C PRO A 544 11.53 21.74 -12.16
N SER A 545 11.66 22.51 -13.25
CA SER A 545 12.28 23.85 -13.29
C SER A 545 11.64 24.75 -14.41
N ILE A 546 11.01 25.87 -13.98
CA ILE A 546 10.82 27.24 -14.58
C ILE A 546 9.95 27.47 -15.87
N ILE A 547 9.01 28.45 -15.84
CA ILE A 547 8.06 28.93 -16.92
C ILE A 547 7.79 30.48 -16.82
N PHE A 548 7.31 31.19 -17.90
CA PHE A 548 7.16 32.68 -18.10
C PHE A 548 5.68 33.13 -18.25
N ASN A 549 5.49 34.46 -18.30
CA ASN A 549 4.45 35.27 -17.67
C ASN A 549 2.96 35.12 -18.05
N SER A 550 2.54 34.74 -19.26
CA SER A 550 1.07 34.69 -19.54
C SER A 550 0.39 33.44 -18.96
N ILE A 551 1.05 32.28 -19.06
CA ILE A 551 0.63 31.04 -18.42
C ILE A 551 0.98 31.06 -16.93
N VAL A 552 2.04 31.77 -16.53
CA VAL A 552 2.42 31.91 -15.11
C VAL A 552 1.35 32.61 -14.30
N ASP A 553 0.62 33.59 -14.83
CA ASP A 553 -0.50 34.18 -14.09
C ASP A 553 -1.63 33.16 -13.91
N ASP A 554 -1.94 32.35 -14.92
CA ASP A 554 -2.92 31.28 -14.77
C ASP A 554 -2.42 30.14 -13.85
N ILE A 555 -1.11 29.87 -13.78
CA ILE A 555 -0.50 28.92 -12.84
C ILE A 555 -0.46 29.49 -11.41
N LYS A 556 -0.05 30.76 -11.25
CA LYS A 556 0.02 31.49 -9.97
C LYS A 556 -1.38 31.70 -9.38
N ASN A 557 -2.40 31.82 -10.23
CA ASN A 557 -3.80 31.95 -9.83
C ASN A 557 -4.54 30.59 -9.82
N ASP A 558 -3.83 29.45 -9.86
CA ASP A 558 -4.40 28.08 -9.79
C ASP A 558 -5.47 27.74 -10.87
N LYS A 559 -5.46 28.42 -12.02
CA LYS A 559 -6.41 28.19 -13.12
C LYS A 559 -6.05 27.00 -14.01
N ILE A 560 -4.76 26.67 -14.14
CA ILE A 560 -4.27 25.61 -15.04
C ILE A 560 -3.21 24.74 -14.33
N PHE A 561 -3.36 23.42 -14.43
CA PHE A 561 -2.41 22.42 -13.95
C PHE A 561 -2.09 21.44 -15.10
N GLY A 562 -0.94 20.77 -15.11
CA GLY A 562 -0.62 19.78 -16.16
C GLY A 562 0.83 19.76 -16.61
N PHE A 563 1.04 19.49 -17.90
CA PHE A 563 2.36 19.35 -18.51
C PHE A 563 2.56 20.38 -19.61
N LEU A 564 3.71 21.06 -19.58
CA LEU A 564 4.14 21.98 -20.63
C LEU A 564 5.16 21.29 -21.51
N GLU A 565 4.87 21.12 -22.80
CA GLU A 565 5.85 20.69 -23.79
C GLU A 565 6.63 21.92 -24.30
N CYS A 566 7.88 22.05 -23.87
CA CYS A 566 8.71 23.22 -24.18
C CYS A 566 10.13 22.84 -24.58
N ASN A 567 10.77 23.75 -25.30
CA ASN A 567 12.20 23.73 -25.53
C ASN A 567 12.88 24.52 -24.40
N ILE A 568 13.85 23.92 -23.72
CA ILE A 568 14.60 24.55 -22.62
C ILE A 568 16.06 24.67 -23.03
N ARG A 569 16.69 25.80 -22.74
CA ARG A 569 18.13 26.02 -22.95
C ARG A 569 18.75 26.76 -21.77
N THR A 570 19.96 26.35 -21.40
CA THR A 570 20.82 27.12 -20.51
C THR A 570 21.33 28.33 -21.30
N PRO A 571 21.16 29.56 -20.79
CA PRO A 571 21.70 30.76 -21.41
C PRO A 571 23.21 30.65 -21.59
N GLU A 572 23.74 31.15 -22.70
CA GLU A 572 25.15 30.99 -23.05
C GLU A 572 26.09 31.49 -21.95
N HIS A 573 25.76 32.65 -21.38
CA HIS A 573 26.53 33.28 -20.29
C HIS A 573 26.52 32.49 -18.97
N LEU A 574 25.64 31.51 -18.80
CA LEU A 574 25.56 30.66 -17.60
C LEU A 574 26.14 29.27 -17.79
N LYS A 575 26.50 28.88 -19.03
CA LYS A 575 27.08 27.56 -19.26
C LYS A 575 28.42 27.36 -18.56
N GLN A 576 29.23 28.42 -18.47
CA GLN A 576 30.50 28.36 -17.74
C GLN A 576 30.28 28.15 -16.24
N TYR A 577 29.26 28.81 -15.67
CA TYR A 577 28.89 28.63 -14.26
C TYR A 577 28.41 27.19 -13.98
N PHE A 578 27.60 26.62 -14.88
CA PHE A 578 27.11 25.23 -14.77
C PHE A 578 28.03 24.19 -15.43
N SER A 579 29.30 24.55 -15.69
CA SER A 579 30.24 23.66 -16.39
C SER A 579 30.52 22.37 -15.61
N GLU A 580 30.52 22.44 -14.29
CA GLU A 580 30.69 21.29 -13.39
C GLU A 580 29.44 20.39 -13.35
N MET A 581 28.24 20.98 -13.38
CA MET A 581 26.99 20.24 -13.36
C MET A 581 25.92 20.97 -14.19
N SER A 582 25.63 20.45 -15.38
CA SER A 582 24.63 21.03 -16.25
C SER A 582 23.23 20.98 -15.61
N PRO A 583 22.41 22.04 -15.74
CA PRO A 583 21.16 22.15 -15.00
C PRO A 583 20.02 21.31 -15.61
N ILE A 584 20.20 20.80 -16.83
CA ILE A 584 19.20 19.99 -17.54
C ILE A 584 19.70 18.56 -17.62
N PHE A 585 18.95 17.62 -17.07
CA PHE A 585 19.23 16.19 -17.19
C PHE A 585 18.27 15.51 -18.15
N LYS A 586 18.77 14.57 -18.96
CA LYS A 586 17.95 13.76 -19.87
C LYS A 586 18.23 12.28 -19.62
N ASN A 587 17.18 11.48 -19.65
CA ASN A 587 17.32 10.03 -19.68
C ASN A 587 17.35 9.57 -21.14
N VAL A 588 18.55 9.33 -21.68
CA VAL A 588 18.76 8.98 -23.09
C VAL A 588 19.40 7.61 -23.19
N MET A 589 19.06 6.89 -24.26
CA MET A 589 19.81 5.68 -24.63
C MET A 589 21.23 6.10 -25.01
N ILE A 590 22.20 5.54 -24.31
CA ILE A 590 23.61 5.78 -24.58
C ILE A 590 24.20 4.47 -25.05
N ASP A 591 24.56 4.45 -26.33
CA ASP A 591 25.36 3.38 -26.86
C ASP A 591 26.80 3.54 -26.37
N CYS A 592 27.15 2.75 -25.36
CA CYS A 592 28.51 2.74 -24.82
C CYS A 592 29.51 2.04 -25.76
N THR A 593 29.05 1.58 -26.93
CA THR A 593 29.87 0.99 -28.00
C THR A 593 30.04 1.93 -29.19
N ASP A 594 29.61 3.19 -29.06
CA ASP A 594 29.86 4.25 -30.03
C ASP A 594 30.80 5.32 -29.43
N GLU A 595 32.00 5.43 -30.00
CA GLU A 595 33.03 6.39 -29.57
C GLU A 595 32.53 7.84 -29.61
N SER A 596 31.67 8.17 -30.59
CA SER A 596 31.15 9.54 -30.77
C SER A 596 30.21 9.97 -29.64
N VAL A 597 29.66 9.02 -28.88
CA VAL A 597 28.65 9.26 -27.84
C VAL A 597 29.29 9.39 -26.45
N ILE A 598 30.29 8.57 -26.12
CA ILE A 598 30.90 8.51 -24.78
C ILE A 598 32.33 9.07 -24.72
N GLY A 599 32.87 9.48 -25.86
CA GLY A 599 34.22 9.99 -26.02
C GLY A 599 35.28 8.87 -25.98
N LYS A 600 36.40 9.13 -26.64
CA LYS A 600 37.49 8.17 -26.86
C LYS A 600 37.97 7.45 -25.60
N HIS A 601 38.25 8.20 -24.54
CA HIS A 601 38.74 7.63 -23.28
C HIS A 601 37.76 6.62 -22.67
N THR A 602 36.47 6.97 -22.58
CA THR A 602 35.44 6.09 -22.01
C THR A 602 35.17 4.90 -22.92
N PHE A 603 35.26 5.10 -24.24
CA PHE A 603 35.14 4.04 -25.23
C PHE A 603 36.26 3.02 -25.10
N ASP A 604 37.52 3.46 -25.07
CA ASP A 604 38.69 2.60 -24.89
C ASP A 604 38.62 1.84 -23.56
N TYR A 605 38.21 2.52 -22.48
CA TYR A 605 37.95 1.87 -21.20
C TYR A 605 36.85 0.81 -21.29
N ASN A 606 35.75 1.08 -22.00
CA ASN A 606 34.66 0.11 -22.16
C ASN A 606 35.09 -1.11 -23.00
N GLN A 607 35.92 -0.90 -24.03
CA GLN A 607 36.46 -1.96 -24.87
C GLN A 607 37.46 -2.84 -24.11
N SER A 608 38.28 -2.26 -23.24
CA SER A 608 39.22 -3.02 -22.41
C SER A 608 38.54 -4.01 -21.44
N ARG A 609 37.23 -3.85 -21.18
CA ARG A 609 36.44 -4.75 -20.33
C ARG A 609 35.97 -6.03 -21.05
N GLY A 610 36.22 -6.19 -22.34
CA GLY A 610 35.93 -7.41 -23.10
C GLY A 610 34.48 -7.87 -22.98
N SER A 611 34.26 -9.08 -22.44
CA SER A 611 32.93 -9.67 -22.23
C SER A 611 32.06 -8.91 -21.23
N ASN A 612 32.66 -8.07 -20.37
CA ASN A 612 31.99 -7.24 -19.37
C ASN A 612 31.78 -5.79 -19.83
N ARG A 613 31.86 -5.51 -21.14
CA ARG A 613 31.56 -4.19 -21.70
C ARG A 613 30.14 -3.74 -21.35
N ALA A 614 30.00 -2.47 -21.00
CA ALA A 614 28.70 -1.84 -20.82
C ALA A 614 27.94 -1.85 -22.15
N LYS A 615 26.73 -2.40 -22.11
CA LYS A 615 25.80 -2.45 -23.24
C LYS A 615 25.04 -1.12 -23.36
N PRO A 616 24.44 -0.85 -24.54
CA PRO A 616 23.52 0.27 -24.69
C PRO A 616 22.46 0.25 -23.59
N ALA A 617 22.35 1.34 -22.84
CA ALA A 617 21.42 1.46 -21.73
C ALA A 617 20.94 2.90 -21.59
N ARG A 618 19.74 3.06 -21.03
CA ARG A 618 19.22 4.38 -20.66
C ARG A 618 20.03 4.94 -19.49
N LYS A 619 20.61 6.12 -19.68
CA LYS A 619 21.40 6.83 -18.67
C LYS A 619 20.90 8.26 -18.51
N LEU A 620 20.99 8.76 -17.28
CA LEU A 620 20.72 10.16 -16.97
C LEU A 620 22.00 10.98 -17.24
N ILE A 621 21.93 11.96 -18.15
CA ILE A 621 23.08 12.78 -18.56
C ILE A 621 22.72 14.27 -18.53
N GLY A 622 23.68 15.11 -18.14
CA GLY A 622 23.58 16.56 -18.16
C GLY A 622 23.69 17.15 -19.59
N PHE A 623 22.88 18.15 -19.89
CA PHE A 623 22.85 18.87 -21.16
C PHE A 623 22.61 20.36 -20.93
N TYR A 624 22.88 21.18 -21.95
CA TYR A 624 22.56 22.62 -21.95
C TYR A 624 21.34 23.00 -22.77
N SER A 625 20.72 22.03 -23.45
CA SER A 625 19.50 22.26 -24.23
C SER A 625 18.68 20.99 -24.34
N PHE A 626 17.35 21.12 -24.39
CA PHE A 626 16.44 20.05 -24.75
C PHE A 626 15.28 20.58 -25.58
N VAL A 627 14.90 19.80 -26.58
CA VAL A 627 13.79 20.09 -27.49
C VAL A 627 12.66 19.13 -27.14
N LYS A 628 11.43 19.64 -26.98
CA LYS A 628 10.23 18.87 -26.57
C LYS A 628 10.34 18.22 -25.18
N ARG A 629 10.65 19.00 -24.13
CA ARG A 629 10.48 18.55 -22.73
C ARG A 629 9.04 18.71 -22.31
N SER A 630 8.41 17.65 -21.86
CA SER A 630 7.24 17.78 -20.98
C SER A 630 7.72 18.11 -19.56
N LEU A 631 7.52 19.36 -19.13
CA LEU A 631 7.72 19.77 -17.75
C LEU A 631 6.42 19.61 -16.97
N SER A 632 6.49 18.97 -15.80
CA SER A 632 5.40 19.04 -14.83
C SER A 632 5.33 20.43 -14.22
N ILE A 633 4.15 21.05 -14.22
CA ILE A 633 3.91 22.34 -13.59
C ILE A 633 3.77 22.13 -12.07
N LEU A 634 4.91 21.96 -11.41
CA LEU A 634 5.00 21.64 -9.98
C LEU A 634 5.90 22.70 -9.31
N HIS A 635 5.34 23.48 -8.39
CA HIS A 635 5.96 24.49 -7.52
C HIS A 635 6.31 25.86 -8.13
N TYR A 636 5.56 26.90 -7.74
CA TYR A 636 5.96 28.30 -7.88
C TYR A 636 5.55 29.11 -6.64
N SER A 637 6.43 29.23 -5.63
CA SER A 637 6.26 30.25 -4.58
C SER A 637 7.54 30.98 -4.16
N ASN A 638 8.74 30.55 -4.54
CA ASN A 638 9.98 31.23 -4.15
C ASN A 638 10.84 31.55 -5.39
N GLY A 639 10.85 32.82 -5.79
CA GLY A 639 11.41 33.30 -7.04
C GLY A 639 12.93 33.40 -7.09
N THR A 640 13.60 32.40 -7.66
CA THR A 640 14.99 32.52 -8.12
C THR A 640 15.23 31.61 -9.30
N PHE A 641 15.36 32.14 -10.51
CA PHE A 641 15.44 31.31 -11.71
C PHE A 641 16.21 31.95 -12.89
N ALA A 642 17.10 31.17 -13.53
CA ALA A 642 18.14 31.62 -14.46
C ALA A 642 18.24 30.78 -15.77
N MET A 643 17.12 30.39 -16.39
CA MET A 643 17.13 29.64 -17.68
C MET A 643 16.18 30.26 -18.74
N VAL A 644 16.38 29.96 -20.04
CA VAL A 644 15.55 30.47 -21.15
C VAL A 644 14.76 29.33 -21.82
N TRP A 645 13.49 29.54 -22.17
CA TRP A 645 12.64 28.54 -22.84
C TRP A 645 11.77 29.10 -23.97
N ARG A 646 11.29 28.20 -24.84
CA ARG A 646 10.27 28.45 -25.88
C ARG A 646 9.21 27.35 -25.84
N SER A 647 7.94 27.70 -25.61
CA SER A 647 6.83 26.73 -25.59
C SER A 647 6.54 26.21 -27.00
N LEU A 648 6.26 24.91 -27.13
CA LEU A 648 5.84 24.28 -28.39
C LEU A 648 4.37 23.85 -28.34
N ARG A 649 3.91 23.26 -27.23
CA ARG A 649 2.50 22.87 -26.98
C ARG A 649 2.19 22.86 -25.49
N THR A 650 0.96 23.22 -25.12
CA THR A 650 0.49 23.18 -23.73
C THR A 650 -0.62 22.15 -23.60
N THR A 651 -0.44 21.13 -22.76
CA THR A 651 -1.54 20.24 -22.38
C THR A 651 -2.01 20.63 -20.99
N ALA A 652 -3.11 21.38 -20.95
CA ALA A 652 -3.75 21.86 -19.73
C ALA A 652 -4.74 20.81 -19.20
N LEU A 653 -4.49 20.27 -18.01
CA LEU A 653 -5.52 19.59 -17.24
C LEU A 653 -6.34 20.67 -16.52
N SER A 654 -7.59 20.83 -16.94
CA SER A 654 -8.53 21.72 -16.27
C SER A 654 -9.02 21.09 -14.97
N ARG A 655 -8.17 21.10 -13.93
CA ARG A 655 -8.54 21.03 -12.50
C ARG A 655 -7.26 21.14 -11.67
N PRO A 656 -7.14 22.14 -10.79
CA PRO A 656 -5.93 22.33 -10.00
C PRO A 656 -5.89 21.22 -8.95
N THR A 657 -5.18 20.11 -9.14
CA THR A 657 -5.14 19.05 -8.11
C THR A 657 -3.93 19.16 -7.20
N LEU A 658 -2.97 20.06 -7.47
CA LEU A 658 -1.62 19.88 -6.94
C LEU A 658 -1.08 20.93 -5.95
N THR A 659 -1.55 22.17 -5.95
CA THR A 659 -1.32 23.15 -4.85
C THR A 659 -1.84 22.60 -3.49
N ARG A 660 -2.66 21.54 -3.59
CA ARG A 660 -3.45 20.84 -2.56
C ARG A 660 -2.67 19.73 -1.82
N TYR A 661 -1.41 19.46 -2.17
CA TYR A 661 -0.53 18.53 -1.46
C TYR A 661 0.41 19.20 -0.44
N LEU A 662 0.45 20.53 -0.36
CA LEU A 662 1.43 21.24 0.47
C LEU A 662 1.37 20.80 1.94
N HIS A 663 0.19 20.77 2.56
CA HIS A 663 0.05 20.35 3.96
C HIS A 663 0.52 18.91 4.20
N HIS A 664 0.24 18.02 3.24
CA HIS A 664 0.70 16.64 3.29
C HIS A 664 2.24 16.55 3.14
N LEU A 665 2.82 17.25 2.16
CA LEU A 665 4.26 17.31 1.92
C LEU A 665 5.02 17.97 3.08
N TRP A 666 4.41 18.94 3.77
CA TRP A 666 4.94 19.53 5.01
C TRP A 666 5.02 18.49 6.12
N ARG A 667 3.99 17.66 6.31
CA ARG A 667 4.02 16.55 7.29
C ARG A 667 5.11 15.53 6.94
N VAL A 668 5.22 15.15 5.67
CA VAL A 668 6.29 14.25 5.18
C VAL A 668 7.68 14.87 5.45
N SER A 669 7.86 16.14 5.10
CA SER A 669 9.12 16.85 5.27
C SER A 669 9.50 17.02 6.74
N ASN A 670 8.53 17.31 7.62
CA ASN A 670 8.78 17.43 9.06
C ASN A 670 9.15 16.08 9.67
N ALA A 671 8.43 15.00 9.34
CA ALA A 671 8.77 13.66 9.79
C ALA A 671 10.15 13.22 9.30
N ARG A 672 10.54 13.63 8.08
CA ARG A 672 11.90 13.42 7.56
C ARG A 672 12.97 14.14 8.37
N ARG A 673 12.78 15.44 8.63
CA ARG A 673 13.70 16.24 9.47
C ARG A 673 13.83 15.65 10.87
N GLU A 674 12.73 15.17 11.42
CA GLU A 674 12.71 14.54 12.74
C GLU A 674 13.45 13.20 12.75
N GLY A 675 13.32 12.38 11.71
CA GLY A 675 14.10 11.14 11.58
C GLY A 675 15.58 11.35 11.24
N ASP A 676 15.94 12.48 10.62
CA ASP A 676 17.33 12.88 10.43
C ASP A 676 17.97 13.35 11.76
N PHE A 677 17.19 13.92 12.68
CA PHE A 677 17.63 14.35 14.01
C PHE A 677 17.63 13.21 15.05
N ASP A 678 16.59 12.38 15.05
CA ASP A 678 16.38 11.28 15.99
C ASP A 678 16.35 9.95 15.24
N LYS A 679 17.42 9.16 15.38
CA LYS A 679 17.56 7.86 14.71
C LYS A 679 16.45 6.87 15.08
N SER A 680 15.80 7.01 16.25
CA SER A 680 14.65 6.17 16.61
C SER A 680 13.43 6.42 15.72
N LYS A 681 13.37 7.57 15.03
CA LYS A 681 12.30 7.98 14.11
C LYS A 681 12.67 7.83 12.63
N ALA A 682 13.87 7.35 12.32
CA ALA A 682 14.36 7.18 10.93
C ALA A 682 13.43 6.31 10.08
N MET A 683 12.81 5.30 10.67
CA MET A 683 11.86 4.44 9.98
C MET A 683 10.51 5.12 9.72
N ILE A 684 10.03 5.94 10.66
CA ILE A 684 8.84 6.78 10.46
C ILE A 684 9.09 7.76 9.31
N ALA A 685 10.28 8.34 9.27
CA ALA A 685 10.72 9.22 8.19
C ALA A 685 10.74 8.51 6.81
N GLU A 686 11.26 7.28 6.73
CA GLU A 686 11.24 6.50 5.49
C GLU A 686 9.82 6.05 5.09
N MET A 687 8.96 5.69 6.06
CA MET A 687 7.55 5.42 5.78
C MET A 687 6.85 6.67 5.25
N MET A 688 7.04 7.84 5.89
CA MET A 688 6.43 9.10 5.45
C MET A 688 6.93 9.53 4.06
N LYS A 689 8.19 9.24 3.72
CA LYS A 689 8.70 9.41 2.35
C LYS A 689 7.90 8.57 1.35
N LEU A 690 7.59 7.32 1.69
CA LEU A 690 6.78 6.44 0.83
C LEU A 690 5.32 6.88 0.77
N VAL A 691 4.75 7.39 1.87
CA VAL A 691 3.45 8.05 1.89
C VAL A 691 3.44 9.22 0.89
N GLY A 692 4.44 10.10 0.93
CA GLY A 692 4.57 11.19 -0.04
C GLY A 692 4.69 10.70 -1.49
N ASN A 693 5.43 9.62 -1.74
CA ASN A 693 5.58 9.03 -3.08
C ASN A 693 4.31 8.30 -3.56
N SER A 694 3.52 7.71 -2.66
CA SER A 694 2.32 6.94 -2.99
C SER A 694 1.23 7.82 -3.64
N ALA A 695 1.13 9.09 -3.23
CA ALA A 695 0.26 10.09 -3.83
C ALA A 695 0.49 10.26 -5.34
N PHE A 696 1.76 10.37 -5.72
CA PHE A 696 2.15 10.49 -7.12
C PHE A 696 1.91 9.18 -7.89
N GLY A 697 2.24 8.05 -7.27
CA GLY A 697 2.07 6.73 -7.89
C GLY A 697 0.61 6.40 -8.22
N ARG A 698 -0.34 6.70 -7.32
CA ARG A 698 -1.77 6.40 -7.54
C ARG A 698 -2.44 7.38 -8.49
N SER A 699 -2.06 8.65 -8.43
CA SER A 699 -2.52 9.68 -9.37
C SER A 699 -2.04 9.41 -10.80
N GLY A 700 -1.04 8.56 -11.00
CA GLY A 700 -0.56 8.12 -12.31
C GLY A 700 -0.54 6.61 -12.43
N MET A 701 -1.53 5.86 -11.94
CA MET A 701 -1.59 4.40 -12.09
C MET A 701 -2.53 3.99 -13.23
N ASP A 702 -2.03 3.23 -14.20
CA ASP A 702 -2.87 2.63 -15.25
C ASP A 702 -3.43 1.28 -14.79
N MET A 703 -4.69 1.31 -14.35
CA MET A 703 -5.37 0.11 -13.87
C MET A 703 -5.61 -0.94 -14.96
N SER A 704 -5.50 -0.61 -16.25
CA SER A 704 -5.73 -1.56 -17.36
C SER A 704 -4.66 -2.64 -17.48
N LYS A 705 -3.48 -2.42 -16.87
CA LYS A 705 -2.36 -3.37 -16.87
C LYS A 705 -2.47 -4.44 -15.77
N HIS A 706 -3.45 -4.34 -14.88
CA HIS A 706 -3.67 -5.33 -13.82
C HIS A 706 -4.35 -6.57 -14.42
N LYS A 707 -3.76 -7.76 -14.18
CA LYS A 707 -4.27 -9.05 -14.67
C LYS A 707 -4.60 -9.96 -13.50
N GLU A 708 -5.72 -10.66 -13.57
CA GLU A 708 -6.03 -11.75 -12.63
C GLU A 708 -5.23 -13.00 -13.01
N VAL A 709 -4.64 -13.65 -12.01
CA VAL A 709 -3.88 -14.89 -12.18
C VAL A 709 -4.66 -16.02 -11.52
N THR A 710 -4.90 -17.10 -12.28
CA THR A 710 -5.51 -18.34 -11.78
C THR A 710 -4.50 -19.47 -11.83
N TYR A 711 -4.54 -20.36 -10.85
CA TYR A 711 -3.65 -21.53 -10.74
C TYR A 711 -4.42 -22.79 -11.10
N GLU A 712 -3.77 -23.71 -11.80
CA GLU A 712 -4.28 -25.02 -12.21
C GLU A 712 -3.26 -26.07 -11.77
N SER A 713 -3.68 -27.11 -11.06
CA SER A 713 -2.80 -28.20 -10.61
C SER A 713 -2.94 -29.47 -11.43
N SER A 714 -4.00 -29.59 -12.22
CA SER A 714 -4.22 -30.76 -13.05
C SER A 714 -3.35 -30.65 -14.30
N ASP A 715 -2.29 -31.46 -14.38
CA ASP A 715 -1.48 -31.63 -15.59
C ASP A 715 -2.34 -31.90 -16.84
N LYS A 716 -3.47 -32.59 -16.67
CA LYS A 716 -4.45 -32.85 -17.73
C LYS A 716 -5.19 -31.58 -18.15
N ALA A 717 -5.58 -30.73 -17.21
CA ALA A 717 -6.25 -29.46 -17.51
C ALA A 717 -5.29 -28.42 -18.10
N ILE A 718 -4.02 -28.41 -17.67
CA ILE A 718 -2.96 -27.57 -18.25
C ILE A 718 -2.72 -27.96 -19.70
N LYS A 719 -2.51 -29.27 -19.97
CA LYS A 719 -2.28 -29.79 -21.33
C LYS A 719 -3.46 -29.63 -22.28
N ASN A 720 -4.67 -29.38 -21.77
CA ASN A 720 -5.85 -29.13 -22.59
C ASN A 720 -6.07 -27.63 -22.91
N LYS A 721 -5.36 -26.72 -22.22
CA LYS A 721 -5.47 -25.26 -22.43
C LYS A 721 -4.37 -24.71 -23.38
N TYR A 722 -3.39 -25.54 -23.71
CA TYR A 722 -2.31 -25.29 -24.68
C TYR A 722 -2.39 -26.34 -25.79
#